data_AF-A0A3C1LZK1-F1
#
_entry.id   AF-A0A3C1LZK1-F1
#
_cell.length_a   1.000
_cell.length_b   1.000
_cell.length_c   1.000
_cell.angle_alpha   90.00
_cell.angle_beta   90.00
_cell.angle_gamma   90.00
#
_symmetry.space_group_name_H-M   'P 1'
#
loop_
_entity.id
_entity.type
_entity.pdbx_description
1 polymer ?
#
loop_
_entity_poly.entity_id
_entity_poly.type
_entity_poly.pdbx_seq_one_letter_code
_entity_poly.pdbx_strand_id
1 'polypeptide(L)'
;MVDPEIELVLNRFEVKSLTEVDRTFWVYTCRFDELPEGTEFHRRLASVAYRVGVVAVAIRSRPELITRDPIAEENWQGDGWQLTAVAEPRVLDSTRPGDRQILEAFERRSLETALRRISHKAEVERAPEGGFIWWVTDEKGIEKSGSGWEIHRGRHIDVHIAENGNLYLEVDLHYRFHTPQTLHWWLTHFPELEDSIRHVRNTYRKPDKPEPLSWLYENWSEADPESIEIPNLGISLAAYHRREGATEEAIQTSKVVYVKRQQSDRTPVAHLSQRLTPSLTLEMLAGLKERSGITAAEKSEIESVFACIRKNLSARLTESQATANFLRESIYGLTEKVTPCRVFGVSLPKATLLAKGDRPIPPVAEVKRVGCAVPGETRLGCLNLFNNARKYPDVVRECLEDVARQTGVDLHIDSYRTQQDYPDESLDQARFWRTWVSEGIRTVLVVMPRSERKQTIRKQALQVGIATQFMVPLPKANDYKALNVVLGLLCKAGWQPVRLQPEENWADLVVGFDTGTDRSLYYGTSAFAVLADGQSLGWELPSVQTGEKFDGAAIWRTVVNLILRFEEKCDRSPRQVLLMRGGLVQSDEFEETIGHLTAAEIAVDVLGVRKSGTGRLGILANGVYKDAPLGSTVFSEKSFLTFEGF
;
A
#
# COMPACT_ATOMS: atom_id res chain seq x y z
N MET A 1 31.68 -5.85 -6.72
CA MET A 1 32.01 -7.23 -6.29
C MET A 1 30.83 -7.74 -5.50
N VAL A 2 30.23 -8.85 -5.93
CA VAL A 2 29.10 -9.46 -5.22
C VAL A 2 29.67 -10.23 -4.02
N ASP A 3 29.20 -9.90 -2.81
CA ASP A 3 29.55 -10.61 -1.57
C ASP A 3 29.04 -12.07 -1.61
N PRO A 4 29.49 -12.96 -0.71
CA PRO A 4 29.28 -14.41 -0.86
C PRO A 4 27.81 -14.80 -1.01
N GLU A 5 27.61 -15.89 -1.75
CA GLU A 5 26.33 -16.58 -1.86
C GLU A 5 25.77 -16.85 -0.45
N ILE A 6 24.53 -16.41 -0.22
CA ILE A 6 23.84 -16.54 1.06
C ILE A 6 22.63 -17.45 0.87
N GLU A 7 22.52 -18.47 1.72
CA GLU A 7 21.31 -19.29 1.80
C GLU A 7 20.21 -18.51 2.52
N LEU A 8 19.12 -18.26 1.82
CA LEU A 8 17.96 -17.52 2.29
C LEU A 8 16.76 -18.45 2.40
N VAL A 9 15.82 -18.10 3.27
CA VAL A 9 14.55 -18.80 3.43
C VAL A 9 13.38 -17.92 3.02
N LEU A 10 12.42 -18.54 2.34
CA LEU A 10 11.16 -17.92 1.95
C LEU A 10 10.00 -18.52 2.76
N ASN A 11 8.93 -17.76 2.96
CA ASN A 11 7.66 -18.28 3.50
C ASN A 11 6.85 -19.10 2.47
N ARG A 12 7.56 -19.87 1.63
CA ARG A 12 7.01 -20.75 0.61
C ARG A 12 7.23 -22.19 1.00
N PHE A 13 6.23 -23.03 0.77
CA PHE A 13 6.23 -24.42 1.19
C PHE A 13 5.81 -25.30 0.03
N GLU A 14 6.65 -26.27 -0.34
CA GLU A 14 6.35 -27.20 -1.43
C GLU A 14 5.23 -28.15 -1.02
N VAL A 15 4.04 -28.02 -1.60
CA VAL A 15 2.88 -28.84 -1.21
C VAL A 15 2.63 -30.02 -2.14
N LYS A 16 3.09 -29.96 -3.40
CA LYS A 16 2.88 -31.04 -4.38
C LYS A 16 3.85 -30.88 -5.56
N SER A 17 4.36 -31.98 -6.10
CA SER A 17 4.99 -31.99 -7.44
C SER A 17 3.93 -32.30 -8.48
N LEU A 18 3.73 -31.40 -9.45
CA LEU A 18 2.70 -31.56 -10.47
C LEU A 18 3.11 -32.63 -11.48
N THR A 19 2.28 -33.66 -11.59
CA THR A 19 2.41 -34.71 -12.61
C THR A 19 1.95 -34.20 -13.98
N GLU A 20 2.15 -34.98 -15.03
CA GLU A 20 1.56 -34.68 -16.34
C GLU A 20 0.03 -34.59 -16.28
N VAL A 21 -0.61 -35.47 -15.50
CA VAL A 21 -2.07 -35.45 -15.29
C VAL A 21 -2.52 -34.12 -14.66
N ASP A 22 -1.77 -33.62 -13.67
CA ASP A 22 -2.08 -32.33 -13.03
C ASP A 22 -1.94 -31.14 -14.00
N ARG A 23 -1.09 -31.29 -15.02
CA ARG A 23 -0.81 -30.29 -16.06
C ARG A 23 -1.69 -30.45 -17.30
N THR A 24 -2.54 -31.47 -17.34
CA THR A 24 -3.42 -31.77 -18.47
C THR A 24 -4.81 -31.18 -18.23
N PHE A 25 -5.31 -30.40 -19.19
CA PHE A 25 -6.58 -29.68 -19.08
C PHE A 25 -7.48 -29.92 -20.29
N TRP A 26 -8.78 -30.02 -20.04
CA TRP A 26 -9.79 -29.83 -21.08
C TRP A 26 -9.85 -28.35 -21.46
N VAL A 27 -9.97 -28.07 -22.75
CA VAL A 27 -10.03 -26.70 -23.27
C VAL A 27 -11.37 -26.49 -23.96
N TYR A 28 -12.00 -25.35 -23.68
CA TYR A 28 -13.26 -24.95 -24.29
C TYR A 28 -13.13 -23.55 -24.88
N THR A 29 -13.49 -23.39 -26.14
CA THR A 29 -13.60 -22.07 -26.77
C THR A 29 -14.95 -21.47 -26.41
N CYS A 30 -14.94 -20.22 -25.96
CA CYS A 30 -16.14 -19.46 -25.62
C CYS A 30 -16.48 -18.46 -26.73
N ARG A 31 -17.71 -18.56 -27.22
CA ARG A 31 -18.30 -17.61 -28.17
C ARG A 31 -19.38 -16.82 -27.45
N PHE A 32 -19.34 -15.50 -27.59
CA PHE A 32 -20.42 -14.61 -27.16
C PHE A 32 -21.31 -14.26 -28.34
N ASP A 33 -22.62 -14.12 -28.09
CA ASP A 33 -23.59 -13.73 -29.12
C ASP A 33 -23.30 -12.30 -29.62
N GLU A 34 -22.95 -11.41 -28.68
CA GLU A 34 -22.39 -10.08 -28.93
C GLU A 34 -20.95 -10.07 -28.43
N LEU A 35 -20.00 -9.76 -29.33
CA LEU A 35 -18.58 -9.65 -29.01
C LEU A 35 -18.36 -8.50 -28.01
N PRO A 36 -17.98 -8.78 -26.77
CA PRO A 36 -17.65 -7.75 -25.81
C PRO A 36 -16.30 -7.11 -26.18
N GLU A 37 -16.20 -5.79 -26.13
CA GLU A 37 -14.97 -5.07 -26.47
C GLU A 37 -14.05 -4.85 -25.26
N GLY A 38 -12.74 -4.87 -25.51
CA GLY A 38 -11.71 -4.52 -24.55
C GLY A 38 -11.79 -5.29 -23.21
N THR A 39 -11.79 -4.56 -22.09
CA THR A 39 -11.76 -5.14 -20.74
C THR A 39 -13.05 -5.88 -20.35
N GLU A 40 -14.17 -5.60 -21.04
CA GLU A 40 -15.44 -6.27 -20.80
C GLU A 40 -15.40 -7.73 -21.23
N PHE A 41 -14.61 -8.03 -22.28
CA PHE A 41 -14.37 -9.38 -22.75
C PHE A 41 -13.86 -10.30 -21.63
N HIS A 42 -12.77 -9.88 -20.97
CA HIS A 42 -12.17 -10.67 -19.90
C HIS A 42 -13.10 -10.83 -18.70
N ARG A 43 -13.88 -9.79 -18.36
CA ARG A 43 -14.84 -9.84 -17.26
C ARG A 43 -15.96 -10.84 -17.55
N ARG A 44 -16.53 -10.81 -18.77
CA ARG A 44 -17.57 -11.75 -19.19
C ARG A 44 -17.03 -13.17 -19.24
N LEU A 45 -15.84 -13.39 -19.83
CA LEU A 45 -15.22 -14.71 -19.90
C LEU A 45 -14.92 -15.29 -18.50
N ALA A 46 -14.39 -14.47 -17.60
CA ALA A 46 -14.20 -14.87 -16.21
C ALA A 46 -15.54 -15.21 -15.53
N SER A 47 -16.62 -14.45 -15.81
CA SER A 47 -17.95 -14.75 -15.29
C SER A 47 -18.49 -16.08 -15.80
N VAL A 48 -18.28 -16.43 -17.07
CA VAL A 48 -18.67 -17.73 -17.62
C VAL A 48 -17.98 -18.85 -16.84
N ALA A 49 -16.69 -18.69 -16.54
CA ALA A 49 -15.95 -19.67 -15.76
C ALA A 49 -16.58 -19.95 -14.37
N TYR A 50 -17.36 -19.04 -13.77
CA TYR A 50 -18.10 -19.30 -12.51
C TYR A 50 -19.42 -20.04 -12.68
N ARG A 51 -19.96 -20.10 -13.89
CA ARG A 51 -21.29 -20.67 -14.16
C ARG A 51 -21.24 -22.11 -14.67
N VAL A 52 -20.08 -22.59 -15.09
CA VAL A 52 -19.91 -23.91 -15.75
C VAL A 52 -19.91 -25.12 -14.79
N GLY A 53 -20.21 -24.93 -13.50
CA GLY A 53 -20.37 -26.02 -12.53
C GLY A 53 -19.09 -26.72 -12.06
N VAL A 54 -17.95 -26.53 -12.74
CA VAL A 54 -16.63 -27.07 -12.37
C VAL A 54 -15.62 -25.96 -12.08
N VAL A 55 -14.45 -26.32 -11.54
CA VAL A 55 -13.33 -25.36 -11.45
C VAL A 55 -12.81 -25.07 -12.85
N ALA A 56 -12.96 -23.81 -13.28
CA ALA A 56 -12.57 -23.36 -14.60
C ALA A 56 -11.77 -22.06 -14.54
N VAL A 57 -10.82 -21.86 -15.44
CA VAL A 57 -10.07 -20.59 -15.55
C VAL A 57 -10.09 -20.06 -16.97
N ALA A 58 -10.33 -18.77 -17.10
CA ALA A 58 -10.27 -18.05 -18.36
C ALA A 58 -8.80 -17.73 -18.72
N ILE A 59 -8.39 -18.05 -19.94
CA ILE A 59 -7.11 -17.64 -20.48
C ILE A 59 -7.24 -16.20 -20.95
N ARG A 60 -6.55 -15.25 -20.29
CA ARG A 60 -6.75 -13.82 -20.60
C ARG A 60 -6.43 -13.45 -22.05
N SER A 61 -5.49 -14.12 -22.69
CA SER A 61 -5.08 -13.81 -24.07
C SER A 61 -5.98 -14.43 -25.14
N ARG A 62 -6.96 -15.28 -24.78
CA ARG A 62 -7.75 -16.06 -25.74
C ARG A 62 -9.20 -16.20 -25.29
N PRO A 63 -10.15 -16.45 -26.21
CA PRO A 63 -11.53 -16.80 -25.86
C PRO A 63 -11.63 -18.24 -25.34
N GLU A 64 -10.77 -18.65 -24.40
CA GLU A 64 -10.63 -20.03 -23.97
C GLU A 64 -10.83 -20.17 -22.45
N LEU A 65 -11.50 -21.24 -22.05
CA LEU A 65 -11.58 -21.74 -20.68
C LEU A 65 -10.81 -23.04 -20.58
N ILE A 66 -10.13 -23.25 -19.45
CA ILE A 66 -9.49 -24.52 -19.10
C ILE A 66 -10.11 -25.11 -17.84
N THR A 67 -10.27 -26.44 -17.84
CA THR A 67 -10.79 -27.21 -16.70
C THR A 67 -10.03 -28.51 -16.53
N ARG A 68 -9.96 -29.02 -15.30
CA ARG A 68 -9.40 -30.36 -15.01
C ARG A 68 -10.45 -31.45 -15.17
N ASP A 69 -11.69 -31.14 -14.80
CA ASP A 69 -12.86 -32.00 -15.02
C ASP A 69 -13.64 -31.54 -16.27
N PRO A 70 -14.22 -32.46 -17.07
CA PRO A 70 -15.03 -32.09 -18.22
C PRO A 70 -16.28 -31.30 -17.79
N ILE A 71 -16.67 -30.31 -18.59
CA ILE A 71 -17.88 -29.51 -18.36
C ILE A 71 -19.08 -30.32 -18.88
N ALA A 72 -20.10 -30.53 -18.05
CA ALA A 72 -21.34 -31.17 -18.47
C ALA A 72 -22.01 -30.39 -19.62
N GLU A 73 -22.54 -31.09 -20.63
CA GLU A 73 -23.10 -30.48 -21.85
C GLU A 73 -24.22 -29.46 -21.58
N GLU A 74 -25.02 -29.68 -20.54
CA GLU A 74 -26.05 -28.74 -20.07
C GLU A 74 -25.51 -27.36 -19.66
N ASN A 75 -24.23 -27.29 -19.28
CA ASN A 75 -23.53 -26.06 -18.90
C ASN A 75 -22.70 -25.47 -20.06
N TRP A 76 -22.84 -25.99 -21.29
CA TRP A 76 -22.15 -25.45 -22.46
C TRP A 76 -22.80 -24.18 -23.01
N GLN A 77 -23.99 -23.82 -22.55
CA GLN A 77 -24.68 -22.62 -22.98
C GLN A 77 -25.26 -21.87 -21.77
N GLY A 78 -25.26 -20.55 -21.86
CA GLY A 78 -26.00 -19.69 -20.94
C GLY A 78 -26.41 -18.40 -21.62
N ASP A 79 -26.92 -17.43 -20.85
CA ASP A 79 -27.41 -16.17 -21.39
C ASP A 79 -26.30 -15.39 -22.12
N GLY A 80 -26.34 -15.39 -23.46
CA GLY A 80 -25.44 -14.62 -24.31
C GLY A 80 -24.08 -15.27 -24.59
N TRP A 81 -23.88 -16.56 -24.30
CA TRP A 81 -22.62 -17.28 -24.55
C TRP A 81 -22.79 -18.79 -24.79
N GLN A 82 -21.85 -19.36 -25.54
CA GLN A 82 -21.77 -20.79 -25.87
C GLN A 82 -20.32 -21.29 -25.82
N LEU A 83 -20.13 -22.52 -25.36
CA LEU A 83 -18.86 -23.22 -25.31
C LEU A 83 -18.76 -24.28 -26.40
N THR A 84 -17.55 -24.52 -26.88
CA THR A 84 -17.22 -25.64 -27.78
C THR A 84 -15.96 -26.31 -27.27
N ALA A 85 -16.03 -27.61 -27.02
CA ALA A 85 -14.87 -28.38 -26.59
C ALA A 85 -13.81 -28.45 -27.71
N VAL A 86 -12.55 -28.30 -27.33
CA VAL A 86 -11.40 -28.62 -28.19
C VAL A 86 -11.18 -30.14 -28.11
N ALA A 87 -10.93 -30.76 -29.26
CA ALA A 87 -10.97 -32.23 -29.40
C ALA A 87 -9.96 -32.98 -28.51
N GLU A 88 -8.83 -32.37 -28.16
CA GLU A 88 -7.78 -32.99 -27.35
C GLU A 88 -7.46 -32.17 -26.10
N PRO A 89 -7.25 -32.82 -24.93
CA PRO A 89 -6.72 -32.16 -23.75
C PRO A 89 -5.36 -31.53 -24.00
N ARG A 90 -5.13 -30.36 -23.41
CA ARG A 90 -3.87 -29.62 -23.53
C ARG A 90 -3.00 -29.84 -22.30
N VAL A 91 -1.75 -30.24 -22.52
CA VAL A 91 -0.72 -30.26 -21.47
C VAL A 91 -0.03 -28.90 -21.40
N LEU A 92 0.00 -28.30 -20.21
CA LEU A 92 0.68 -27.03 -19.97
C LEU A 92 2.11 -27.26 -19.47
N ASP A 93 3.06 -26.49 -19.99
CA ASP A 93 4.48 -26.60 -19.67
C ASP A 93 4.87 -25.57 -18.60
N SER A 94 5.27 -26.05 -17.41
CA SER A 94 5.68 -25.20 -16.30
C SER A 94 6.94 -24.36 -16.59
N THR A 95 7.77 -24.76 -17.56
CA THR A 95 8.94 -23.97 -17.96
C THR A 95 8.53 -22.70 -18.71
N ARG A 96 7.40 -22.73 -19.44
CA ARG A 96 6.89 -21.57 -20.19
C ARG A 96 6.13 -20.61 -19.26
N PRO A 97 6.55 -19.33 -19.13
CA PRO A 97 5.92 -18.39 -18.19
C PRO A 97 4.41 -18.21 -18.39
N GLY A 98 3.92 -18.18 -19.65
CA GLY A 98 2.49 -18.04 -19.94
C GLY A 98 1.65 -19.24 -19.49
N ASP A 99 2.16 -20.46 -19.69
CA ASP A 99 1.49 -21.68 -19.23
C ASP A 99 1.55 -21.80 -17.70
N ARG A 100 2.69 -21.41 -17.09
CA ARG A 100 2.87 -21.36 -15.62
C ARG A 100 1.86 -20.43 -14.96
N GLN A 101 1.62 -19.24 -15.52
CA GLN A 101 0.60 -18.31 -15.02
C GLN A 101 -0.82 -18.89 -15.09
N ILE A 102 -1.14 -19.63 -16.16
CA ILE A 102 -2.42 -20.31 -16.32
C ILE A 102 -2.56 -21.41 -15.25
N LEU A 103 -1.52 -22.23 -15.04
CA LEU A 103 -1.48 -23.25 -14.00
C LEU A 103 -1.69 -22.64 -12.61
N GLU A 104 -0.99 -21.56 -12.27
CA GLU A 104 -1.16 -20.89 -10.99
C GLU A 104 -2.56 -20.31 -10.82
N ALA A 105 -3.13 -19.71 -11.87
CA ALA A 105 -4.51 -19.19 -11.82
C ALA A 105 -5.52 -20.31 -11.57
N PHE A 106 -5.31 -21.48 -12.17
CA PHE A 106 -6.12 -22.67 -11.93
C PHE A 106 -5.97 -23.19 -10.50
N GLU A 107 -4.74 -23.35 -10.02
CA GLU A 107 -4.48 -23.84 -8.67
C GLU A 107 -4.96 -22.86 -7.59
N ARG A 108 -4.87 -21.54 -7.80
CA ARG A 108 -5.52 -20.56 -6.92
C ARG A 108 -7.02 -20.79 -6.82
N ARG A 109 -7.71 -21.01 -7.95
CA ARG A 109 -9.16 -21.22 -7.94
C ARG A 109 -9.55 -22.56 -7.30
N SER A 110 -8.76 -23.59 -7.53
CA SER A 110 -8.91 -24.89 -6.87
C SER A 110 -8.73 -24.76 -5.35
N LEU A 111 -7.69 -24.04 -4.93
CA LEU A 111 -7.41 -23.74 -3.52
C LEU A 111 -8.54 -22.95 -2.87
N GLU A 112 -9.07 -21.91 -3.52
CA GLU A 112 -10.23 -21.14 -3.01
C GLU A 112 -11.42 -22.06 -2.72
N THR A 113 -11.73 -22.94 -3.67
CA THR A 113 -12.84 -23.89 -3.58
C THR A 113 -12.61 -24.88 -2.44
N ALA A 114 -11.38 -25.39 -2.29
CA ALA A 114 -11.01 -26.32 -1.23
C ALA A 114 -11.04 -25.67 0.16
N LEU A 115 -10.51 -24.46 0.31
CA LEU A 115 -10.51 -23.72 1.59
C LEU A 115 -11.95 -23.47 2.09
N ARG A 116 -12.87 -23.12 1.19
CA ARG A 116 -14.29 -22.93 1.53
C ARG A 116 -14.98 -24.23 1.97
N ARG A 117 -14.49 -25.40 1.55
CA ARG A 117 -15.04 -26.71 1.92
C ARG A 117 -14.52 -27.21 3.28
N ILE A 118 -13.25 -26.95 3.59
CA ILE A 118 -12.59 -27.52 4.76
C ILE A 118 -13.04 -26.87 6.08
N SER A 119 -13.50 -25.62 6.06
CA SER A 119 -13.90 -24.93 7.27
C SER A 119 -15.16 -24.10 7.10
N HIS A 120 -16.27 -24.59 7.64
CA HIS A 120 -17.51 -23.82 7.79
C HIS A 120 -17.38 -22.63 8.75
N LYS A 121 -16.30 -22.59 9.54
CA LYS A 121 -16.04 -21.56 10.56
C LYS A 121 -14.89 -20.62 10.18
N ALA A 122 -14.51 -20.63 8.91
CA ALA A 122 -13.52 -19.71 8.38
C ALA A 122 -14.06 -19.05 7.12
N GLU A 123 -13.70 -17.79 6.94
CA GLU A 123 -14.00 -17.05 5.73
C GLU A 123 -12.77 -17.00 4.81
N VAL A 124 -13.04 -16.99 3.51
CA VAL A 124 -12.03 -16.87 2.46
C VAL A 124 -12.36 -15.61 1.66
N GLU A 125 -11.51 -14.60 1.82
CA GLU A 125 -11.57 -13.32 1.11
C GLU A 125 -10.44 -13.28 0.07
N ARG A 126 -10.64 -12.57 -1.05
CA ARG A 126 -9.57 -12.37 -2.03
C ARG A 126 -8.68 -11.22 -1.58
N ALA A 127 -7.37 -11.43 -1.61
CA ALA A 127 -6.42 -10.37 -1.30
C ALA A 127 -6.17 -9.48 -2.53
N PRO A 128 -6.15 -8.14 -2.39
CA PRO A 128 -5.88 -7.21 -3.50
C PRO A 128 -4.55 -7.46 -4.20
N GLU A 129 -3.53 -7.88 -3.46
CA GLU A 129 -2.17 -8.16 -3.92
C GLU A 129 -1.99 -9.53 -4.60
N GLY A 130 -3.04 -10.36 -4.63
CA GLY A 130 -2.99 -11.76 -5.06
C GLY A 130 -3.18 -12.73 -3.90
N GLY A 131 -3.72 -13.92 -4.19
CA GLY A 131 -4.02 -14.94 -3.18
C GLY A 131 -5.30 -14.67 -2.37
N PHE A 132 -5.33 -15.21 -1.15
CA PHE A 132 -6.50 -15.23 -0.27
C PHE A 132 -6.15 -14.83 1.16
N ILE A 133 -7.09 -14.19 1.84
CA ILE A 133 -7.12 -14.08 3.30
C ILE A 133 -8.07 -15.16 3.81
N TRP A 134 -7.50 -16.16 4.49
CA TRP A 134 -8.24 -17.22 5.17
C TRP A 134 -8.21 -17.00 6.68
N TRP A 135 -9.35 -16.71 7.29
CA TRP A 135 -9.41 -16.35 8.71
C TRP A 135 -10.54 -17.05 9.46
N VAL A 136 -10.30 -17.33 10.75
CA VAL A 136 -11.22 -18.11 11.59
C VAL A 136 -12.20 -17.16 12.28
N THR A 137 -13.49 -17.32 12.00
CA THR A 137 -14.53 -16.36 12.41
C THR A 137 -15.13 -16.66 13.79
N ASP A 138 -14.97 -17.88 14.31
CA ASP A 138 -15.50 -18.27 15.61
C ASP A 138 -14.54 -17.91 16.76
N GLU A 139 -14.97 -18.18 18.00
CA GLU A 139 -14.19 -17.90 19.21
C GLU A 139 -12.79 -18.54 19.20
N LYS A 140 -12.59 -19.66 18.49
CA LYS A 140 -11.26 -20.29 18.37
C LYS A 140 -10.31 -19.45 17.52
N GLY A 141 -10.83 -18.51 16.75
CA GLY A 141 -10.07 -17.55 15.97
C GLY A 141 -9.55 -16.38 16.78
N ILE A 142 -10.13 -16.09 17.95
CA ILE A 142 -9.81 -14.90 18.75
C ILE A 142 -8.43 -15.08 19.40
N GLU A 143 -7.48 -14.21 19.04
CA GLU A 143 -6.14 -14.13 19.64
C GLU A 143 -6.11 -13.10 20.78
N LYS A 144 -6.86 -12.01 20.60
CA LYS A 144 -7.03 -10.93 21.56
C LYS A 144 -8.44 -10.39 21.47
N SER A 145 -8.98 -9.97 22.60
CA SER A 145 -10.29 -9.33 22.69
C SER A 145 -10.28 -8.30 23.81
N GLY A 146 -11.23 -7.39 23.74
CA GLY A 146 -11.53 -6.45 24.81
C GLY A 146 -12.94 -5.92 24.65
N SER A 147 -13.28 -4.86 25.39
CA SER A 147 -14.62 -4.28 25.34
C SER A 147 -14.95 -3.75 23.94
N GLY A 148 -15.78 -4.48 23.21
CA GLY A 148 -16.25 -4.11 21.88
C GLY A 148 -15.29 -4.42 20.72
N TRP A 149 -14.19 -5.14 20.92
CA TRP A 149 -13.24 -5.44 19.84
C TRP A 149 -12.60 -6.83 19.96
N GLU A 150 -12.28 -7.42 18.82
CA GLU A 150 -11.68 -8.74 18.69
C GLU A 150 -10.62 -8.74 17.57
N ILE A 151 -9.51 -9.45 17.80
CA ILE A 151 -8.44 -9.67 16.83
C ILE A 151 -8.42 -11.16 16.51
N HIS A 152 -8.81 -11.49 15.28
CA HIS A 152 -8.85 -12.87 14.81
C HIS A 152 -7.58 -13.24 14.08
N ARG A 153 -7.14 -14.48 14.27
CA ARG A 153 -6.07 -15.09 13.48
C ARG A 153 -6.55 -15.36 12.05
N GLY A 154 -5.68 -15.02 11.11
CA GLY A 154 -5.84 -15.37 9.70
C GLY A 154 -4.52 -15.74 9.06
N ARG A 155 -4.60 -16.13 7.79
CA ARG A 155 -3.47 -16.49 6.94
C ARG A 155 -3.66 -15.81 5.60
N HIS A 156 -2.63 -15.13 5.13
CA HIS A 156 -2.52 -14.81 3.71
C HIS A 156 -1.92 -16.03 3.02
N ILE A 157 -2.56 -16.49 1.95
CA ILE A 157 -2.17 -17.69 1.22
C ILE A 157 -2.19 -17.40 -0.27
N ASP A 158 -1.08 -17.63 -0.95
CA ASP A 158 -0.99 -17.58 -2.41
C ASP A 158 -0.31 -18.83 -2.97
N VAL A 159 -0.43 -19.00 -4.28
CA VAL A 159 0.10 -20.14 -5.03
C VAL A 159 1.24 -19.67 -5.94
N HIS A 160 2.32 -20.45 -5.94
CA HIS A 160 3.41 -20.32 -6.91
C HIS A 160 3.75 -21.67 -7.51
N ILE A 161 4.07 -21.70 -8.80
CA ILE A 161 4.56 -22.91 -9.47
C ILE A 161 5.98 -22.64 -9.96
N ALA A 162 6.91 -23.53 -9.64
CA ALA A 162 8.28 -23.46 -10.12
C ALA A 162 8.42 -24.11 -11.51
N GLU A 163 9.53 -23.85 -12.19
CA GLU A 163 9.82 -24.38 -13.54
C GLU A 163 9.84 -25.89 -13.60
N ASN A 164 10.33 -26.51 -12.53
CA ASN A 164 10.34 -27.96 -12.34
C ASN A 164 8.94 -28.56 -12.09
N GLY A 165 7.87 -27.74 -12.06
CA GLY A 165 6.50 -28.19 -11.83
C GLY A 165 6.13 -28.37 -10.35
N ASN A 166 6.99 -27.96 -9.41
CA ASN A 166 6.63 -27.99 -7.99
C ASN A 166 5.66 -26.86 -7.65
N LEU A 167 4.57 -27.22 -6.97
CA LEU A 167 3.55 -26.32 -6.44
C LEU A 167 3.94 -25.90 -5.03
N TYR A 168 4.07 -24.60 -4.82
CA TYR A 168 4.34 -23.98 -3.54
C TYR A 168 3.13 -23.19 -3.06
N LEU A 169 2.84 -23.28 -1.76
CA LEU A 169 2.01 -22.30 -1.07
C LEU A 169 2.90 -21.25 -0.41
N GLU A 170 2.68 -19.98 -0.74
CA GLU A 170 3.18 -18.87 0.07
C GLU A 170 2.18 -18.64 1.20
N VAL A 171 2.65 -18.72 2.45
CA VAL A 171 1.80 -18.60 3.63
C VAL A 171 2.40 -17.55 4.57
N ASP A 172 1.62 -16.55 4.98
CA ASP A 172 2.01 -15.60 6.02
C ASP A 172 0.89 -15.37 7.02
N LEU A 173 1.26 -14.92 8.21
CA LEU A 173 0.30 -14.57 9.26
C LEU A 173 -0.44 -13.28 8.91
N HIS A 174 -1.76 -13.35 8.96
CA HIS A 174 -2.66 -12.24 8.82
C HIS A 174 -3.51 -12.09 10.10
N TYR A 175 -3.99 -10.88 10.38
CA TYR A 175 -4.87 -10.62 11.51
C TYR A 175 -6.07 -9.80 11.05
N ARG A 176 -7.27 -10.25 11.44
CA ARG A 176 -8.51 -9.54 11.15
C ARG A 176 -8.95 -8.76 12.37
N PHE A 177 -9.07 -7.45 12.21
CA PHE A 177 -9.62 -6.55 13.21
C PHE A 177 -11.13 -6.57 13.07
N HIS A 178 -11.81 -7.08 14.09
CA HIS A 178 -13.24 -7.29 14.11
C HIS A 178 -13.86 -6.57 15.30
N THR A 179 -15.12 -6.18 15.15
CA THR A 179 -15.92 -5.75 16.29
C THR A 179 -17.24 -6.52 16.28
N PRO A 180 -17.56 -7.22 17.37
CA PRO A 180 -18.83 -7.93 17.48
C PRO A 180 -20.01 -6.96 17.74
N GLN A 181 -19.72 -5.67 17.98
CA GLN A 181 -20.71 -4.68 18.36
C GLN A 181 -21.17 -3.83 17.18
N THR A 182 -22.40 -3.31 17.30
CA THR A 182 -22.97 -2.38 16.32
C THR A 182 -22.36 -0.99 16.44
N LEU A 183 -22.52 -0.16 15.42
CA LEU A 183 -22.15 1.25 15.46
C LEU A 183 -22.93 1.98 16.56
N HIS A 184 -24.20 1.61 16.78
CA HIS A 184 -24.99 2.14 17.89
C HIS A 184 -24.28 1.95 19.23
N TRP A 185 -23.84 0.72 19.51
CA TRP A 185 -23.18 0.39 20.77
C TRP A 185 -21.90 1.21 20.96
N TRP A 186 -21.08 1.36 19.91
CA TRP A 186 -19.86 2.16 19.95
C TRP A 186 -20.12 3.64 20.22
N LEU A 187 -21.09 4.24 19.53
CA LEU A 187 -21.44 5.66 19.73
C LEU A 187 -22.00 5.91 21.14
N THR A 188 -22.60 4.90 21.77
CA THR A 188 -23.14 5.00 23.13
C THR A 188 -22.07 4.78 24.21
N HIS A 189 -21.18 3.80 24.02
CA HIS A 189 -20.19 3.42 25.05
C HIS A 189 -18.86 4.19 24.93
N PHE A 190 -18.52 4.66 23.73
CA PHE A 190 -17.30 5.39 23.42
C PHE A 190 -17.60 6.64 22.55
N PRO A 191 -18.49 7.55 22.99
CA PRO A 191 -18.85 8.74 22.22
C PRO A 191 -17.64 9.63 21.91
N GLU A 192 -16.63 9.66 22.78
CA GLU A 192 -15.39 10.42 22.58
C GLU A 192 -14.52 9.91 21.42
N LEU A 193 -14.81 8.71 20.90
CA LEU A 193 -14.07 8.10 19.79
C LEU A 193 -14.80 8.19 18.45
N GLU A 194 -15.92 8.91 18.36
CA GLU A 194 -16.67 9.10 17.11
C GLU A 194 -15.75 9.54 15.95
N ASP A 195 -14.88 10.52 16.19
CA ASP A 195 -13.92 11.04 15.19
C ASP A 195 -12.93 10.00 14.67
N SER A 196 -12.70 8.91 15.42
CA SER A 196 -11.83 7.81 15.01
C SER A 196 -12.54 6.78 14.13
N ILE A 197 -13.88 6.79 14.08
CA ILE A 197 -14.69 5.87 13.27
C ILE A 197 -14.79 6.43 11.85
N ARG A 198 -13.94 5.93 10.94
CA ARG A 198 -13.93 6.41 9.54
C ARG A 198 -14.76 5.54 8.59
N HIS A 199 -14.86 4.24 8.86
CA HIS A 199 -15.49 3.27 7.96
C HIS A 199 -16.43 2.37 8.74
N VAL A 200 -17.58 2.06 8.15
CA VAL A 200 -18.63 1.21 8.71
C VAL A 200 -19.10 0.20 7.68
N ARG A 201 -19.56 -0.96 8.12
CA ARG A 201 -20.00 -2.06 7.26
C ARG A 201 -21.42 -2.49 7.63
N ASN A 202 -22.20 -2.91 6.66
CA ASN A 202 -23.51 -3.50 6.92
C ASN A 202 -23.37 -4.77 7.77
N THR A 203 -24.28 -4.95 8.71
CA THR A 203 -24.41 -6.22 9.46
C THR A 203 -25.19 -7.29 8.68
N TYR A 204 -25.63 -6.96 7.47
CA TYR A 204 -26.44 -7.81 6.59
C TYR A 204 -25.87 -7.83 5.16
N ARG A 205 -26.13 -8.93 4.44
CA ARG A 205 -25.73 -9.12 3.03
C ARG A 205 -26.91 -8.87 2.11
N LYS A 206 -26.65 -8.35 0.92
CA LYS A 206 -27.65 -8.29 -0.15
C LYS A 206 -27.61 -9.60 -0.96
N PRO A 207 -28.74 -10.10 -1.49
CA PRO A 207 -28.77 -11.37 -2.23
C PRO A 207 -27.82 -11.42 -3.43
N ASP A 208 -27.54 -10.28 -4.04
CA ASP A 208 -26.69 -10.11 -5.22
C ASP A 208 -25.21 -9.87 -4.90
N LYS A 209 -24.83 -9.80 -3.61
CA LYS A 209 -23.46 -9.47 -3.20
C LYS A 209 -22.86 -10.48 -2.24
N PRO A 210 -21.65 -11.00 -2.55
CA PRO A 210 -20.99 -11.98 -1.68
C PRO A 210 -20.52 -11.37 -0.35
N GLU A 211 -20.25 -10.07 -0.32
CA GLU A 211 -19.72 -9.36 0.84
C GLU A 211 -20.67 -8.24 1.33
N PRO A 212 -20.70 -7.96 2.65
CA PRO A 212 -21.42 -6.81 3.18
C PRO A 212 -20.91 -5.49 2.59
N LEU A 213 -21.83 -4.56 2.35
CA LEU A 213 -21.47 -3.23 1.85
C LEU A 213 -20.72 -2.42 2.91
N SER A 214 -19.62 -1.79 2.49
CA SER A 214 -18.82 -0.86 3.30
C SER A 214 -19.13 0.59 2.91
N TRP A 215 -19.05 1.48 3.89
CA TRP A 215 -19.30 2.91 3.75
C TRP A 215 -18.28 3.74 4.52
N LEU A 216 -18.10 4.98 4.09
CA LEU A 216 -17.48 6.03 4.89
C LEU A 216 -18.54 6.59 5.84
N TYR A 217 -18.17 6.72 7.11
CA TYR A 217 -19.00 7.33 8.15
C TYR A 217 -18.79 8.85 8.15
N GLU A 218 -19.87 9.63 8.19
CA GLU A 218 -19.81 11.09 8.22
C GLU A 218 -20.21 11.65 9.59
N ASN A 219 -21.47 11.41 9.99
CA ASN A 219 -22.03 11.88 11.24
C ASN A 219 -23.35 11.14 11.57
N TRP A 220 -24.04 11.59 12.61
CA TRP A 220 -25.32 11.03 13.03
C TRP A 220 -26.28 12.08 13.59
N SER A 221 -27.55 11.71 13.76
CA SER A 221 -28.61 12.55 14.31
C SER A 221 -29.57 11.74 15.19
N GLU A 222 -30.23 12.41 16.15
CA GLU A 222 -31.31 11.86 16.98
C GLU A 222 -32.67 11.86 16.26
N ALA A 223 -32.71 12.03 14.93
CA ALA A 223 -33.96 11.98 14.18
C ALA A 223 -34.58 10.58 14.24
N ASP A 224 -35.91 10.53 14.27
CA ASP A 224 -36.66 9.26 14.22
C ASP A 224 -36.51 8.63 12.82
N PRO A 225 -36.06 7.35 12.69
CA PRO A 225 -36.03 6.62 11.43
C PRO A 225 -37.34 6.62 10.63
N GLU A 226 -38.51 6.75 11.26
CA GLU A 226 -39.79 6.85 10.56
C GLU A 226 -40.01 8.23 9.90
N SER A 227 -39.33 9.26 10.40
CA SER A 227 -39.43 10.64 9.88
C SER A 227 -38.48 10.94 8.72
N ILE A 228 -37.49 10.07 8.47
CA ILE A 228 -36.48 10.26 7.42
C ILE A 228 -36.92 9.56 6.14
N GLU A 229 -37.24 10.33 5.11
CA GLU A 229 -37.56 9.79 3.79
C GLU A 229 -36.28 9.51 2.99
N ILE A 230 -36.19 8.33 2.34
CA ILE A 230 -35.08 8.01 1.45
C ILE A 230 -35.33 8.65 0.07
N PRO A 231 -34.43 9.53 -0.41
CA PRO A 231 -34.56 10.16 -1.71
C PRO A 231 -34.69 9.12 -2.84
N ASN A 232 -35.60 9.39 -3.80
CA ASN A 232 -35.93 8.55 -4.96
C ASN A 232 -36.71 7.25 -4.67
N LEU A 233 -36.90 6.87 -3.40
CA LEU A 233 -37.71 5.69 -3.05
C LEU A 233 -39.09 6.06 -2.47
N GLY A 234 -39.26 7.28 -1.95
CA GLY A 234 -40.55 7.75 -1.42
C GLY A 234 -41.03 6.99 -0.17
N ILE A 235 -40.12 6.36 0.57
CA ILE A 235 -40.41 5.56 1.77
C ILE A 235 -39.51 6.00 2.93
N SER A 236 -39.98 5.81 4.16
CA SER A 236 -39.16 6.08 5.36
C SER A 236 -37.95 5.14 5.44
N LEU A 237 -36.90 5.58 6.13
CA LEU A 237 -35.71 4.79 6.40
C LEU A 237 -36.07 3.52 7.16
N ALA A 238 -36.95 3.63 8.14
CA ALA A 238 -37.52 2.49 8.85
C ALA A 238 -38.27 1.53 7.90
N ALA A 239 -39.17 2.02 7.05
CA ALA A 239 -39.90 1.18 6.10
C ALA A 239 -38.98 0.46 5.11
N TYR A 240 -37.92 1.12 4.63
CA TYR A 240 -36.90 0.47 3.80
C TYR A 240 -36.20 -0.66 4.55
N HIS A 241 -35.67 -0.39 5.75
CA HIS A 241 -34.94 -1.42 6.49
C HIS A 241 -35.83 -2.55 6.98
N ARG A 242 -37.13 -2.29 7.24
CA ARG A 242 -38.14 -3.30 7.53
C ARG A 242 -38.31 -4.27 6.36
N ARG A 243 -38.36 -3.76 5.12
CA ARG A 243 -38.38 -4.60 3.89
C ARG A 243 -37.08 -5.40 3.73
N GLU A 244 -35.94 -4.83 4.12
CA GLU A 244 -34.64 -5.50 4.14
C GLU A 244 -34.42 -6.36 5.41
N GLY A 245 -35.49 -6.73 6.12
CA GLY A 245 -35.46 -7.68 7.25
C GLY A 245 -34.97 -7.14 8.59
N ALA A 246 -35.06 -5.84 8.86
CA ALA A 246 -34.83 -5.30 10.21
C ALA A 246 -35.95 -5.70 11.17
N THR A 247 -35.60 -5.97 12.43
CA THR A 247 -36.59 -6.06 13.51
C THR A 247 -37.05 -4.67 13.94
N GLU A 248 -38.26 -4.56 14.49
CA GLU A 248 -38.77 -3.28 15.04
C GLU A 248 -37.86 -2.73 16.15
N GLU A 249 -37.34 -3.60 17.02
CA GLU A 249 -36.40 -3.22 18.07
C GLU A 249 -35.13 -2.58 17.49
N ALA A 250 -34.57 -3.16 16.42
CA ALA A 250 -33.39 -2.61 15.76
C ALA A 250 -33.69 -1.25 15.11
N ILE A 251 -34.90 -1.02 14.62
CA ILE A 251 -35.32 0.27 14.07
C ILE A 251 -35.48 1.29 15.20
N GLN A 252 -36.26 0.97 16.23
CA GLN A 252 -36.60 1.89 17.33
C GLN A 252 -35.39 2.30 18.19
N THR A 253 -34.42 1.40 18.35
CA THR A 253 -33.19 1.70 19.09
C THR A 253 -32.09 2.30 18.22
N SER A 254 -32.28 2.38 16.91
CA SER A 254 -31.26 2.95 16.01
C SER A 254 -31.25 4.47 16.07
N LYS A 255 -30.03 5.01 15.99
CA LYS A 255 -29.80 6.40 15.59
C LYS A 255 -29.77 6.47 14.07
N VAL A 256 -30.20 7.59 13.51
CA VAL A 256 -30.03 7.87 12.07
C VAL A 256 -28.60 8.32 11.86
N VAL A 257 -27.86 7.58 11.04
CA VAL A 257 -26.47 7.87 10.69
C VAL A 257 -26.35 8.18 9.21
N TYR A 258 -25.43 9.05 8.83
CA TYR A 258 -25.19 9.41 7.45
C TYR A 258 -23.88 8.80 6.99
N VAL A 259 -23.94 8.11 5.86
CA VAL A 259 -22.82 7.37 5.30
C VAL A 259 -22.68 7.67 3.81
N LYS A 260 -21.47 7.57 3.27
CA LYS A 260 -21.22 7.75 1.83
C LYS A 260 -20.43 6.60 1.25
N ARG A 261 -20.60 6.34 -0.05
CA ARG A 261 -19.75 5.38 -0.75
C ARG A 261 -18.35 5.97 -0.92
N GLN A 262 -17.33 5.14 -0.74
CA GLN A 262 -15.93 5.55 -0.72
C GLN A 262 -15.45 6.27 -2.00
N GLN A 263 -16.12 6.04 -3.14
CA GLN A 263 -15.78 6.59 -4.46
C GLN A 263 -16.85 7.52 -5.03
N SER A 264 -17.70 8.12 -4.18
CA SER A 264 -18.85 8.87 -4.65
C SER A 264 -18.88 10.27 -4.05
N ASP A 265 -18.85 11.30 -4.90
CA ASP A 265 -19.20 12.69 -4.56
C ASP A 265 -20.71 12.86 -4.31
N ARG A 266 -21.43 11.76 -4.08
CA ARG A 266 -22.86 11.80 -3.83
C ARG A 266 -23.09 12.28 -2.41
N THR A 267 -24.25 12.91 -2.22
CA THR A 267 -24.76 13.27 -0.92
C THR A 267 -24.75 12.05 0.02
N PRO A 268 -24.38 12.24 1.30
CA PRO A 268 -24.51 11.19 2.29
C PRO A 268 -25.92 10.62 2.30
N VAL A 269 -26.02 9.30 2.45
CA VAL A 269 -27.29 8.58 2.56
C VAL A 269 -27.56 8.21 4.01
N ALA A 270 -28.81 8.31 4.44
CA ALA A 270 -29.22 7.91 5.77
C ALA A 270 -29.22 6.38 5.92
N HIS A 271 -28.84 5.90 7.10
CA HIS A 271 -28.79 4.49 7.48
C HIS A 271 -29.10 4.34 8.98
N LEU A 272 -29.33 3.10 9.43
CA LEU A 272 -29.55 2.75 10.84
C LEU A 272 -28.24 2.32 11.53
N SER A 273 -27.95 2.89 12.71
CA SER A 273 -26.74 2.55 13.47
C SER A 273 -26.70 1.12 14.01
N GLN A 274 -27.84 0.48 14.30
CA GLN A 274 -27.87 -0.94 14.71
C GLN A 274 -27.60 -1.91 13.55
N ARG A 275 -27.72 -1.43 12.30
CA ARG A 275 -27.47 -2.23 11.09
C ARG A 275 -26.10 -2.00 10.48
N LEU A 276 -25.23 -1.32 11.22
CA LEU A 276 -23.84 -1.08 10.85
C LEU A 276 -22.91 -1.55 11.95
N THR A 277 -21.70 -1.91 11.57
CA THR A 277 -20.59 -2.23 12.47
C THR A 277 -19.35 -1.40 12.06
N PRO A 278 -18.63 -0.78 13.01
CA PRO A 278 -17.40 -0.08 12.70
C PRO A 278 -16.33 -1.01 12.12
N SER A 279 -15.53 -0.51 11.18
CA SER A 279 -14.32 -1.22 10.77
C SER A 279 -13.21 -0.85 11.75
N LEU A 280 -12.96 -1.73 12.71
CA LEU A 280 -11.95 -1.53 13.76
C LEU A 280 -10.58 -1.22 13.16
N THR A 281 -9.93 -0.17 13.65
CA THR A 281 -8.59 0.25 13.24
C THR A 281 -7.64 0.36 14.43
N LEU A 282 -6.33 0.40 14.15
CA LEU A 282 -5.34 0.72 15.18
C LEU A 282 -5.51 2.15 15.75
N GLU A 283 -6.08 3.08 14.99
CA GLU A 283 -6.40 4.44 15.46
C GLU A 283 -7.50 4.39 16.54
N MET A 284 -8.55 3.60 16.31
CA MET A 284 -9.61 3.37 17.30
C MET A 284 -9.07 2.70 18.58
N LEU A 285 -8.22 1.67 18.43
CA LEU A 285 -7.58 1.03 19.60
C LEU A 285 -6.65 1.99 20.35
N ALA A 286 -5.90 2.83 19.64
CA ALA A 286 -5.07 3.86 20.26
C ALA A 286 -5.93 4.91 21.00
N GLY A 287 -7.06 5.33 20.43
CA GLY A 287 -8.03 6.20 21.09
C GLY A 287 -8.59 5.57 22.37
N LEU A 288 -9.01 4.29 22.31
CA LEU A 288 -9.45 3.54 23.48
C LEU A 288 -8.37 3.51 24.57
N LYS A 289 -7.12 3.31 24.20
CA LYS A 289 -5.98 3.29 25.14
C LYS A 289 -5.79 4.63 25.88
N GLU A 290 -6.15 5.74 25.25
CA GLU A 290 -5.95 7.10 25.76
C GLU A 290 -7.21 7.67 26.44
N ARG A 291 -8.33 6.94 26.46
CA ARG A 291 -9.60 7.43 27.02
C ARG A 291 -9.54 7.66 28.52
N SER A 292 -10.31 8.64 28.98
CA SER A 292 -10.52 8.90 30.40
C SER A 292 -11.21 7.71 31.08
N GLY A 293 -10.68 7.26 32.22
CA GLY A 293 -11.27 6.17 32.99
C GLY A 293 -10.90 4.76 32.52
N ILE A 294 -9.98 4.60 31.55
CA ILE A 294 -9.43 3.27 31.23
C ILE A 294 -8.63 2.71 32.40
N THR A 295 -8.82 1.41 32.68
CA THR A 295 -8.05 0.71 33.70
C THR A 295 -6.64 0.36 33.19
N ALA A 296 -5.69 0.17 34.12
CA ALA A 296 -4.35 -0.28 33.76
C ALA A 296 -4.36 -1.65 33.05
N ALA A 297 -5.33 -2.52 33.39
CA ALA A 297 -5.51 -3.83 32.76
C ALA A 297 -5.92 -3.70 31.29
N GLU A 298 -6.98 -2.95 30.99
CA GLU A 298 -7.44 -2.70 29.61
C GLU A 298 -6.35 -2.03 28.75
N LYS A 299 -5.60 -1.09 29.34
CA LYS A 299 -4.49 -0.44 28.65
C LYS A 299 -3.40 -1.46 28.26
N SER A 300 -3.05 -2.36 29.18
CA SER A 300 -2.09 -3.44 28.93
C SER A 300 -2.60 -4.42 27.87
N GLU A 301 -3.90 -4.75 27.88
CA GLU A 301 -4.52 -5.62 26.87
C GLU A 301 -4.39 -5.02 25.46
N ILE A 302 -4.72 -3.74 25.29
CA ILE A 302 -4.58 -3.03 24.00
C ILE A 302 -3.11 -2.93 23.60
N GLU A 303 -2.20 -2.63 24.53
CA GLU A 303 -0.76 -2.62 24.25
C GLU A 303 -0.25 -3.98 23.77
N SER A 304 -0.80 -5.07 24.33
CA SER A 304 -0.44 -6.44 23.95
C SER A 304 -0.87 -6.80 22.52
N VAL A 305 -1.83 -6.09 21.92
CA VAL A 305 -2.23 -6.28 20.52
C VAL A 305 -1.05 -5.99 19.59
N PHE A 306 -0.25 -4.95 19.86
CA PHE A 306 0.91 -4.63 19.03
C PHE A 306 1.96 -5.74 19.03
N ALA A 307 2.18 -6.38 20.18
CA ALA A 307 3.08 -7.53 20.29
C ALA A 307 2.50 -8.77 19.59
N CYS A 308 1.18 -8.96 19.67
CA CYS A 308 0.46 -10.06 19.00
C CYS A 308 0.61 -9.99 17.48
N ILE A 309 0.43 -8.82 16.87
CA ILE A 309 0.47 -8.68 15.40
C ILE A 309 1.89 -8.56 14.83
N ARG A 310 2.87 -8.13 15.64
CA ARG A 310 4.29 -7.97 15.24
C ARG A 310 5.13 -9.18 15.66
N LYS A 311 4.77 -10.37 15.17
CA LYS A 311 5.58 -11.58 15.35
C LYS A 311 6.89 -11.50 14.57
N ASN A 312 7.96 -11.97 15.19
CA ASN A 312 9.26 -12.16 14.53
C ASN A 312 9.21 -13.25 13.46
N LEU A 313 10.22 -13.30 12.59
CA LEU A 313 10.25 -14.25 11.47
C LEU A 313 10.14 -15.71 11.92
N SER A 314 10.81 -16.10 13.00
CA SER A 314 10.76 -17.49 13.48
C SER A 314 9.36 -17.92 13.88
N ALA A 315 8.63 -17.10 14.64
CA ALA A 315 7.25 -17.40 15.00
C ALA A 315 6.36 -17.45 13.75
N ARG A 316 6.54 -16.50 12.81
CA ARG A 316 5.82 -16.46 11.54
C ARG A 316 6.02 -17.71 10.70
N LEU A 317 7.27 -18.11 10.46
CA LEU A 317 7.57 -19.28 9.63
C LEU A 317 7.13 -20.58 10.29
N THR A 318 7.27 -20.74 11.61
CA THR A 318 6.79 -21.92 12.32
C THR A 318 5.27 -22.06 12.20
N GLU A 319 4.52 -20.99 12.41
CA GLU A 319 3.05 -21.03 12.29
C GLU A 319 2.59 -21.20 10.83
N SER A 320 3.31 -20.58 9.88
CA SER A 320 3.04 -20.73 8.45
C SER A 320 3.32 -22.15 7.98
N GLN A 321 4.38 -22.78 8.48
CA GLN A 321 4.71 -24.18 8.24
C GLN A 321 3.63 -25.12 8.79
N ALA A 322 3.12 -24.85 10.00
CA ALA A 322 2.00 -25.63 10.57
C ALA A 322 0.74 -25.51 9.69
N THR A 323 0.43 -24.31 9.19
CA THR A 323 -0.66 -24.10 8.23
C THR A 323 -0.41 -24.83 6.91
N ALA A 324 0.80 -24.75 6.34
CA ALA A 324 1.14 -25.43 5.10
C ALA A 324 1.04 -26.95 5.22
N ASN A 325 1.50 -27.54 6.34
CA ASN A 325 1.33 -28.96 6.64
C ASN A 325 -0.15 -29.35 6.70
N PHE A 326 -0.97 -28.58 7.42
CA PHE A 326 -2.41 -28.83 7.51
C PHE A 326 -3.09 -28.81 6.14
N LEU A 327 -2.75 -27.83 5.29
CA LEU A 327 -3.31 -27.72 3.94
C LEU A 327 -2.80 -28.81 3.00
N ARG A 328 -1.51 -29.18 3.10
CA ARG A 328 -0.92 -30.29 2.35
C ARG A 328 -1.66 -31.60 2.62
N GLU A 329 -1.97 -31.88 3.88
CA GLU A 329 -2.74 -33.07 4.26
C GLU A 329 -4.21 -32.95 3.84
N SER A 330 -4.87 -31.86 4.20
CA SER A 330 -6.33 -31.71 4.05
C SER A 330 -6.80 -31.48 2.60
N ILE A 331 -5.97 -30.84 1.76
CA ILE A 331 -6.30 -30.51 0.37
C ILE A 331 -5.64 -31.47 -0.61
N TYR A 332 -4.36 -31.78 -0.39
CA TYR A 332 -3.56 -32.53 -1.35
C TYR A 332 -3.39 -34.01 -0.96
N GLY A 333 -3.83 -34.41 0.24
CA GLY A 333 -3.76 -35.81 0.70
C GLY A 333 -2.33 -36.29 0.99
N LEU A 334 -1.39 -35.37 1.21
CA LEU A 334 0.03 -35.68 1.43
C LEU A 334 0.40 -35.43 2.90
N THR A 335 0.92 -36.44 3.60
CA THR A 335 1.19 -36.38 5.06
C THR A 335 2.63 -35.99 5.42
N GLU A 336 3.53 -36.01 4.44
CA GLU A 336 4.93 -35.60 4.64
C GLU A 336 5.01 -34.12 5.03
N LYS A 337 5.80 -33.84 6.07
CA LYS A 337 5.97 -32.48 6.56
C LYS A 337 6.85 -31.65 5.64
N VAL A 338 6.42 -30.43 5.38
CA VAL A 338 7.14 -29.45 4.57
C VAL A 338 7.97 -28.53 5.44
N THR A 339 9.05 -27.98 4.89
CA THR A 339 9.88 -26.94 5.51
C THR A 339 9.85 -25.68 4.65
N PRO A 340 10.20 -24.50 5.22
CA PRO A 340 10.37 -23.28 4.43
C PRO A 340 11.36 -23.51 3.28
N CYS A 341 11.00 -23.02 2.09
CA CYS A 341 11.82 -23.08 0.89
C CYS A 341 13.14 -22.37 1.10
N ARG A 342 14.24 -23.04 0.76
CA ARG A 342 15.60 -22.51 0.79
C ARG A 342 16.00 -22.12 -0.63
N VAL A 343 16.53 -20.92 -0.77
CA VAL A 343 17.00 -20.36 -2.04
C VAL A 343 18.37 -19.73 -1.83
N PHE A 344 19.19 -19.74 -2.86
CA PHE A 344 20.46 -19.03 -2.84
C PHE A 344 20.27 -17.62 -3.41
N GLY A 345 20.84 -16.64 -2.71
CA GLY A 345 20.86 -15.26 -3.12
C GLY A 345 22.23 -14.65 -2.88
N VAL A 346 22.29 -13.33 -2.96
CA VAL A 346 23.51 -12.57 -2.75
C VAL A 346 23.28 -11.47 -1.72
N SER A 347 24.33 -11.09 -1.00
CA SER A 347 24.31 -9.86 -0.20
C SER A 347 24.81 -8.71 -1.07
N LEU A 348 23.96 -7.71 -1.32
CA LEU A 348 24.41 -6.49 -2.00
C LEU A 348 25.34 -5.69 -1.07
N PRO A 349 26.42 -5.10 -1.59
CA PRO A 349 27.31 -4.27 -0.80
C PRO A 349 26.56 -3.03 -0.28
N LYS A 350 26.92 -2.58 0.91
CA LYS A 350 26.37 -1.34 1.45
C LYS A 350 26.85 -0.15 0.62
N ALA A 351 25.91 0.71 0.24
CA ALA A 351 26.25 1.97 -0.41
C ALA A 351 27.09 2.84 0.53
N THR A 352 28.12 3.50 -0.02
CA THR A 352 28.94 4.46 0.71
C THR A 352 28.34 5.85 0.60
N LEU A 353 27.97 6.43 1.74
CA LEU A 353 27.45 7.79 1.81
C LEU A 353 28.60 8.77 2.04
N LEU A 354 28.65 9.84 1.25
CA LEU A 354 29.64 10.91 1.30
C LEU A 354 29.00 12.19 1.84
N ALA A 355 29.65 12.81 2.82
CA ALA A 355 29.26 14.09 3.41
C ALA A 355 30.18 15.21 2.93
N LYS A 356 30.28 16.31 3.70
CA LYS A 356 31.17 17.43 3.37
C LYS A 356 32.59 16.97 3.05
N GLY A 357 33.11 17.45 1.92
CA GLY A 357 34.47 17.16 1.45
C GLY A 357 34.70 15.69 1.12
N ASP A 358 33.66 15.03 0.60
CA ASP A 358 33.65 13.63 0.18
C ASP A 358 34.08 12.65 1.29
N ARG A 359 33.79 13.00 2.54
CA ARG A 359 34.10 12.15 3.69
C ARG A 359 33.06 11.04 3.82
N PRO A 360 33.46 9.75 3.85
CA PRO A 360 32.54 8.64 4.07
C PRO A 360 31.90 8.72 5.46
N ILE A 361 30.59 8.53 5.53
CA ILE A 361 29.85 8.47 6.80
C ILE A 361 28.92 7.24 6.87
N PRO A 362 28.73 6.62 8.06
CA PRO A 362 27.95 5.40 8.18
C PRO A 362 26.43 5.63 8.20
N PRO A 363 25.83 6.46 9.09
CA PRO A 363 24.47 6.94 8.90
C PRO A 363 24.43 8.42 8.50
N VAL A 364 23.37 8.82 7.81
CA VAL A 364 23.05 10.23 7.50
C VAL A 364 23.10 11.13 8.75
N ALA A 365 22.83 10.58 9.94
CA ALA A 365 22.86 11.35 11.19
C ALA A 365 24.23 11.97 11.52
N GLU A 366 25.34 11.43 11.00
CA GLU A 366 26.68 11.97 11.22
C GLU A 366 26.91 13.32 10.52
N VAL A 367 25.99 13.77 9.65
CA VAL A 367 26.05 15.15 9.09
C VAL A 367 26.00 16.23 10.16
N LYS A 368 25.47 15.95 11.36
CA LYS A 368 25.55 16.88 12.50
C LYS A 368 26.99 17.16 12.95
N ARG A 369 27.91 16.20 12.72
CA ARG A 369 29.33 16.30 13.08
C ARG A 369 30.22 16.64 11.90
N VAL A 370 29.88 16.15 10.71
CA VAL A 370 30.72 16.29 9.51
C VAL A 370 30.30 17.47 8.62
N GLY A 371 29.03 17.85 8.65
CA GLY A 371 28.43 18.82 7.74
C GLY A 371 27.82 18.17 6.50
N CYS A 372 26.96 18.91 5.80
CA CYS A 372 26.28 18.45 4.59
C CYS A 372 27.23 18.43 3.38
N ALA A 373 26.99 17.51 2.45
CA ALA A 373 27.75 17.40 1.20
C ALA A 373 27.66 18.67 0.33
N VAL A 374 26.46 19.23 0.20
CA VAL A 374 26.22 20.47 -0.57
C VAL A 374 25.29 21.39 0.22
N PRO A 375 25.67 22.65 0.45
CA PRO A 375 24.78 23.63 1.05
C PRO A 375 23.73 24.14 0.05
N GLY A 376 22.58 24.58 0.55
CA GLY A 376 21.50 25.22 -0.21
C GLY A 376 21.17 26.61 0.33
N GLU A 377 19.88 26.95 0.37
CA GLU A 377 19.38 28.23 0.88
C GLU A 377 19.79 28.46 2.35
N THR A 378 20.28 29.66 2.66
CA THR A 378 20.76 29.99 4.01
C THR A 378 19.78 30.80 4.84
N ARG A 379 18.69 31.31 4.25
CA ARG A 379 17.65 32.08 4.94
C ARG A 379 16.40 31.23 5.13
N LEU A 380 16.09 30.89 6.38
CA LEU A 380 14.98 30.00 6.74
C LEU A 380 14.01 30.70 7.70
N GLY A 381 12.71 30.55 7.43
CA GLY A 381 11.65 31.12 8.27
C GLY A 381 11.05 30.13 9.28
N CYS A 382 10.48 30.64 10.36
CA CYS A 382 9.68 29.86 11.31
C CYS A 382 8.29 30.48 11.53
N LEU A 383 7.25 29.68 11.30
CA LEU A 383 5.86 29.99 11.63
C LEU A 383 5.41 29.14 12.82
N ASN A 384 5.25 29.76 13.99
CA ASN A 384 4.84 29.07 15.21
C ASN A 384 3.36 29.30 15.52
N LEU A 385 2.53 28.30 15.19
CA LEU A 385 1.08 28.29 15.42
C LEU A 385 0.68 27.60 16.73
N PHE A 386 1.64 27.24 17.59
CA PHE A 386 1.37 26.48 18.81
C PHE A 386 1.26 27.36 20.07
N ASN A 387 2.24 28.23 20.33
CA ASN A 387 2.33 28.94 21.61
C ASN A 387 2.74 30.42 21.51
N ASN A 388 2.56 31.05 20.34
CA ASN A 388 2.92 32.46 20.06
C ASN A 388 4.37 32.86 20.38
N ALA A 389 5.27 31.91 20.63
CA ALA A 389 6.69 32.22 20.84
C ALA A 389 7.35 32.59 19.51
N ARG A 390 7.95 33.79 19.44
CA ARG A 390 8.72 34.28 18.28
C ARG A 390 10.14 33.70 18.25
N LYS A 391 10.25 32.36 18.25
CA LYS A 391 11.50 31.63 18.16
C LYS A 391 11.32 30.25 17.53
N TYR A 392 12.42 29.67 17.04
CA TYR A 392 12.48 28.25 16.72
C TYR A 392 12.37 27.44 18.02
N PRO A 393 11.84 26.19 17.99
CA PRO A 393 12.05 25.25 19.08
C PRO A 393 13.55 25.09 19.35
N ASP A 394 13.97 25.23 20.62
CA ASP A 394 15.39 25.37 20.99
C ASP A 394 16.26 24.22 20.44
N VAL A 395 15.79 22.97 20.55
CA VAL A 395 16.49 21.79 20.03
C VAL A 395 16.63 21.75 18.50
N VAL A 396 15.68 22.35 17.77
CA VAL A 396 15.75 22.44 16.30
C VAL A 396 16.74 23.54 15.91
N ARG A 397 16.72 24.66 16.63
CA ARG A 397 17.66 25.76 16.43
C ARG A 397 19.11 25.30 16.63
N GLU A 398 19.39 24.68 17.77
CA GLU A 398 20.74 24.18 18.11
C GLU A 398 21.23 23.18 17.04
N CYS A 399 20.36 22.26 16.61
CA CYS A 399 20.70 21.31 15.56
C CYS A 399 20.96 21.96 14.19
N LEU A 400 20.22 23.01 13.81
CA LEU A 400 20.47 23.78 12.59
C LEU A 400 21.83 24.48 12.66
N GLU A 401 22.10 25.18 13.77
CA GLU A 401 23.35 25.90 14.00
C GLU A 401 24.57 24.95 14.00
N ASP A 402 24.44 23.77 14.60
CA ASP A 402 25.48 22.74 14.58
C ASP A 402 25.78 22.24 13.16
N VAL A 403 24.74 21.86 12.40
CA VAL A 403 24.90 21.39 11.01
C VAL A 403 25.52 22.48 10.14
N ALA A 404 25.06 23.73 10.30
CA ALA A 404 25.59 24.88 9.56
C ALA A 404 27.07 25.12 9.87
N ARG A 405 27.44 25.09 11.16
CA ARG A 405 28.83 25.25 11.62
C ARG A 405 29.74 24.18 11.03
N GLN A 406 29.32 22.91 11.05
CA GLN A 406 30.13 21.83 10.45
C GLN A 406 30.19 21.95 8.92
N THR A 407 29.09 22.37 8.29
CA THR A 407 29.04 22.61 6.85
C THR A 407 29.90 23.83 6.45
N GLY A 408 30.17 24.75 7.38
CA GLY A 408 30.95 25.97 7.14
C GLY A 408 30.13 27.04 6.43
N VAL A 409 28.85 27.15 6.76
CA VAL A 409 27.90 28.09 6.16
C VAL A 409 27.20 28.85 7.27
N ASP A 410 27.01 30.15 7.07
CA ASP A 410 26.22 30.99 7.98
C ASP A 410 24.73 30.87 7.65
N LEU A 411 23.96 30.35 8.59
CA LEU A 411 22.49 30.29 8.50
C LEU A 411 21.85 31.53 9.12
N HIS A 412 20.88 32.11 8.41
CA HIS A 412 20.02 33.18 8.89
C HIS A 412 18.66 32.61 9.27
N ILE A 413 18.45 32.45 10.58
CA ILE A 413 17.24 31.85 11.15
C ILE A 413 16.50 32.82 12.07
N ASP A 414 16.57 34.13 11.80
CA ASP A 414 16.00 35.17 12.67
C ASP A 414 14.59 35.64 12.26
N SER A 415 14.03 35.06 11.19
CA SER A 415 12.70 35.44 10.69
C SER A 415 11.60 34.55 11.27
N TYR A 416 10.77 35.15 12.12
CA TYR A 416 9.71 34.47 12.86
C TYR A 416 8.35 35.12 12.64
N ARG A 417 7.30 34.31 12.57
CA ARG A 417 5.89 34.73 12.68
C ARG A 417 5.13 33.76 13.58
N THR A 418 4.01 34.20 14.15
CA THR A 418 3.20 33.42 15.09
C THR A 418 1.76 33.27 14.62
N GLN A 419 0.92 32.61 15.42
CA GLN A 419 -0.53 32.55 15.18
C GLN A 419 -1.16 33.94 15.11
N GLN A 420 -0.66 34.92 15.86
CA GLN A 420 -1.17 36.31 15.81
C GLN A 420 -0.80 37.03 14.51
N ASP A 421 0.30 36.64 13.88
CA ASP A 421 0.74 37.22 12.62
C ASP A 421 0.08 36.51 11.41
N TYR A 422 -0.60 35.37 11.63
CA TYR A 422 -1.23 34.56 10.58
C TYR A 422 -2.72 34.93 10.42
N PRO A 423 -3.10 35.64 9.34
CA PRO A 423 -4.47 36.14 9.17
C PRO A 423 -5.46 35.00 8.89
N ASP A 424 -6.74 35.22 9.19
CA ASP A 424 -7.81 34.25 8.93
C ASP A 424 -8.35 34.34 7.49
N GLU A 425 -8.31 35.54 6.89
CA GLU A 425 -8.83 35.80 5.54
C GLU A 425 -7.91 35.31 4.43
N SER A 426 -8.49 34.71 3.38
CA SER A 426 -7.74 34.02 2.32
C SER A 426 -6.80 34.94 1.52
N LEU A 427 -7.23 36.15 1.20
CA LEU A 427 -6.42 37.13 0.47
C LEU A 427 -5.22 37.59 1.32
N ASP A 428 -5.44 37.83 2.60
CA ASP A 428 -4.39 38.28 3.50
C ASP A 428 -3.42 37.13 3.84
N GLN A 429 -3.87 35.88 3.85
CA GLN A 429 -2.99 34.71 3.91
C GLN A 429 -2.08 34.63 2.68
N ALA A 430 -2.60 34.89 1.48
CA ALA A 430 -1.77 34.95 0.27
C ALA A 430 -0.73 36.08 0.33
N ARG A 431 -1.11 37.25 0.86
CA ARG A 431 -0.17 38.36 1.10
C ARG A 431 0.87 37.99 2.16
N PHE A 432 0.45 37.36 3.25
CA PHE A 432 1.33 36.85 4.30
C PHE A 432 2.41 35.93 3.73
N TRP A 433 2.07 34.99 2.85
CA TRP A 433 3.09 34.14 2.24
C TRP A 433 4.01 34.90 1.28
N ARG A 434 3.51 35.91 0.56
CA ARG A 434 4.33 36.75 -0.32
C ARG A 434 5.33 37.63 0.43
N THR A 435 5.08 38.02 1.69
CA THR A 435 6.05 38.82 2.46
C THR A 435 7.33 38.02 2.72
N TRP A 436 7.23 36.74 3.08
CA TRP A 436 8.38 35.84 3.21
C TRP A 436 9.22 35.78 1.92
N VAL A 437 8.56 35.68 0.76
CA VAL A 437 9.23 35.70 -0.55
C VAL A 437 10.01 37.01 -0.74
N SER A 438 9.41 38.15 -0.42
CA SER A 438 10.07 39.45 -0.52
C SER A 438 11.24 39.61 0.45
N GLU A 439 11.25 38.88 1.56
CA GLU A 439 12.36 38.81 2.52
C GLU A 439 13.48 37.83 2.07
N GLY A 440 13.30 37.17 0.93
CA GLY A 440 14.23 36.17 0.39
C GLY A 440 14.12 34.81 1.06
N ILE A 441 12.97 34.49 1.67
CA ILE A 441 12.72 33.23 2.36
C ILE A 441 11.84 32.34 1.50
N ARG A 442 12.36 31.18 1.16
CA ARG A 442 11.68 30.15 0.34
C ARG A 442 11.37 28.88 1.12
N THR A 443 11.92 28.74 2.32
CA THR A 443 11.73 27.55 3.14
C THR A 443 11.35 27.93 4.58
N VAL A 444 10.25 27.34 5.07
CA VAL A 444 9.65 27.68 6.37
C VAL A 444 9.38 26.44 7.22
N LEU A 445 9.80 26.45 8.48
CA LEU A 445 9.37 25.52 9.51
C LEU A 445 8.01 25.96 10.08
N VAL A 446 7.01 25.07 10.07
CA VAL A 446 5.69 25.29 10.65
C VAL A 446 5.52 24.44 11.89
N VAL A 447 5.39 25.07 13.06
CA VAL A 447 5.15 24.40 14.34
C VAL A 447 3.66 24.48 14.65
N MET A 448 2.96 23.35 14.63
CA MET A 448 1.51 23.30 14.85
C MET A 448 1.03 21.97 15.44
N PRO A 449 -0.05 21.94 16.24
CA PRO A 449 -0.68 20.69 16.64
C PRO A 449 -1.23 19.91 15.43
N ARG A 450 -1.59 18.64 15.63
CA ARG A 450 -2.27 17.85 14.59
C ARG A 450 -3.59 18.54 14.21
N SER A 451 -3.77 18.84 12.93
CA SER A 451 -4.94 19.55 12.42
C SER A 451 -5.06 19.37 10.91
N GLU A 452 -6.30 19.34 10.40
CA GLU A 452 -6.63 19.35 8.97
C GLU A 452 -6.13 20.64 8.27
N ARG A 453 -5.95 21.74 9.02
CA ARG A 453 -5.40 23.02 8.49
C ARG A 453 -4.01 22.86 7.86
N LYS A 454 -3.28 21.80 8.20
CA LYS A 454 -1.94 21.50 7.66
C LYS A 454 -1.92 21.50 6.13
N GLN A 455 -2.93 20.89 5.48
CA GLN A 455 -2.95 20.80 4.01
C GLN A 455 -3.26 22.15 3.37
N THR A 456 -4.15 22.93 3.97
CA THR A 456 -4.47 24.29 3.53
C THR A 456 -3.23 25.19 3.59
N ILE A 457 -2.55 25.21 4.74
CA ILE A 457 -1.30 25.97 4.95
C ILE A 457 -0.24 25.57 3.91
N ARG A 458 -0.06 24.26 3.71
CA ARG A 458 0.91 23.74 2.72
C ARG A 458 0.58 24.22 1.30
N LYS A 459 -0.69 24.13 0.87
CA LYS A 459 -1.12 24.57 -0.47
C LYS A 459 -0.89 26.07 -0.66
N GLN A 460 -1.25 26.89 0.32
CA GLN A 460 -1.09 28.34 0.25
C GLN A 460 0.37 28.77 0.18
N ALA A 461 1.25 28.17 0.98
CA ALA A 461 2.68 28.42 0.91
C ALA A 461 3.26 28.00 -0.45
N LEU A 462 2.88 26.82 -0.95
CA LEU A 462 3.37 26.29 -2.22
C LEU A 462 2.96 27.16 -3.42
N GLN A 463 1.77 27.76 -3.39
CA GLN A 463 1.28 28.67 -4.46
C GLN A 463 2.18 29.88 -4.70
N VAL A 464 2.99 30.28 -3.72
CA VAL A 464 3.96 31.37 -3.87
C VAL A 464 5.42 30.88 -3.89
N GLY A 465 5.62 29.57 -4.02
CA GLY A 465 6.95 28.96 -4.08
C GLY A 465 7.65 28.87 -2.72
N ILE A 466 6.90 28.65 -1.63
CA ILE A 466 7.47 28.38 -0.30
C ILE A 466 7.33 26.90 0.06
N ALA A 467 8.45 26.25 0.33
CA ALA A 467 8.51 24.90 0.87
C ALA A 467 8.30 24.91 2.38
N THR A 468 7.44 24.01 2.89
CA THR A 468 7.09 23.95 4.33
C THR A 468 7.50 22.63 4.97
N GLN A 469 8.22 22.69 6.08
CA GLN A 469 8.49 21.54 6.97
C GLN A 469 7.59 21.66 8.20
N PHE A 470 6.80 20.62 8.51
CA PHE A 470 5.90 20.65 9.66
C PHE A 470 6.50 19.90 10.85
N MET A 471 6.28 20.44 12.05
CA MET A 471 6.63 19.80 13.31
C MET A 471 5.44 19.84 14.26
N VAL A 472 5.03 18.68 14.76
CA VAL A 472 4.13 18.62 15.92
C VAL A 472 4.95 18.97 17.17
N PRO A 473 4.55 19.98 17.95
CA PRO A 473 5.25 20.37 19.17
C PRO A 473 5.38 19.18 20.11
N LEU A 474 6.55 19.07 20.73
CA LEU A 474 6.86 17.94 21.59
C LEU A 474 6.61 18.30 23.06
N PRO A 475 6.08 17.38 23.88
CA PRO A 475 6.06 17.55 25.33
C PRO A 475 7.47 17.41 25.94
N LYS A 476 8.43 16.79 25.24
CA LYS A 476 9.83 16.63 25.69
C LYS A 476 10.81 16.80 24.52
N ALA A 477 11.96 17.42 24.79
CA ALA A 477 13.08 17.49 23.87
C ALA A 477 13.45 16.08 23.35
N ASN A 478 13.65 15.95 22.03
CA ASN A 478 14.04 14.68 21.40
C ASN A 478 14.96 14.98 20.20
N ASP A 479 16.24 14.68 20.38
CA ASP A 479 17.30 14.99 19.42
C ASP A 479 17.11 14.25 18.09
N TYR A 480 16.63 13.01 18.13
CA TYR A 480 16.36 12.22 16.93
C TYR A 480 15.26 12.87 16.08
N LYS A 481 14.16 13.30 16.72
CA LYS A 481 13.08 14.00 16.01
C LYS A 481 13.52 15.38 15.55
N ALA A 482 14.31 16.10 16.34
CA ALA A 482 14.87 17.39 15.95
C ALA A 482 15.73 17.25 14.68
N LEU A 483 16.65 16.27 14.66
CA LEU A 483 17.48 15.98 13.50
C LEU A 483 16.64 15.64 12.26
N ASN A 484 15.61 14.79 12.36
CA ASN A 484 14.73 14.49 11.23
C ASN A 484 13.96 15.72 10.71
N VAL A 485 13.54 16.61 11.62
CA VAL A 485 12.91 17.89 11.24
C VAL A 485 13.92 18.79 10.52
N VAL A 486 15.16 18.88 11.04
CA VAL A 486 16.24 19.65 10.43
C VAL A 486 16.62 19.11 9.05
N LEU A 487 16.84 17.80 8.91
CA LEU A 487 17.12 17.18 7.61
C LEU A 487 16.00 17.44 6.61
N GLY A 488 14.73 17.30 7.03
CA GLY A 488 13.58 17.59 6.17
C GLY A 488 13.48 19.07 5.77
N LEU A 489 13.85 19.99 6.66
CA LEU A 489 13.90 21.42 6.37
C LEU A 489 15.05 21.76 5.41
N LEU A 490 16.25 21.22 5.65
CA LEU A 490 17.43 21.45 4.83
C LEU A 490 17.26 20.89 3.42
N CYS A 491 16.72 19.68 3.25
CA CYS A 491 16.42 19.14 1.92
C CYS A 491 15.43 20.01 1.13
N LYS A 492 14.44 20.61 1.81
CA LYS A 492 13.49 21.55 1.20
C LYS A 492 14.13 22.88 0.82
N ALA A 493 15.13 23.30 1.58
CA ALA A 493 16.01 24.43 1.29
C ALA A 493 17.07 24.11 0.22
N GLY A 494 16.99 22.95 -0.45
CA GLY A 494 17.92 22.56 -1.51
C GLY A 494 19.30 22.11 -1.01
N TRP A 495 19.48 21.89 0.30
CA TRP A 495 20.70 21.28 0.81
C TRP A 495 20.72 19.80 0.47
N GLN A 496 21.91 19.27 0.23
CA GLN A 496 22.16 17.84 0.07
C GLN A 496 22.93 17.34 1.30
N PRO A 497 22.28 16.66 2.27
CA PRO A 497 22.97 16.16 3.44
C PRO A 497 24.10 15.19 3.09
N VAL A 498 23.84 14.26 2.17
CA VAL A 498 24.78 13.22 1.73
C VAL A 498 24.68 13.00 0.22
N ARG A 499 25.76 12.51 -0.37
CA ARG A 499 25.81 11.94 -1.73
C ARG A 499 26.12 10.45 -1.65
N LEU A 500 25.81 9.72 -2.71
CA LEU A 500 26.32 8.38 -2.93
C LEU A 500 27.71 8.49 -3.56
N GLN A 501 28.62 7.60 -3.15
CA GLN A 501 29.87 7.42 -3.88
C GLN A 501 29.54 6.87 -5.28
N PRO A 502 29.85 7.59 -6.37
CA PRO A 502 29.48 7.15 -7.72
C PRO A 502 30.34 5.97 -8.17
N GLU A 503 29.76 5.09 -8.98
CA GLU A 503 30.47 4.01 -9.69
C GLU A 503 30.29 4.14 -11.21
N GLU A 504 31.21 3.55 -11.98
CA GLU A 504 31.34 3.76 -13.42
C GLU A 504 30.14 3.24 -14.25
N ASN A 505 29.45 2.21 -13.74
CA ASN A 505 28.36 1.51 -14.43
C ASN A 505 26.96 1.88 -13.94
N TRP A 506 26.82 2.98 -13.19
CA TRP A 506 25.52 3.42 -12.72
C TRP A 506 24.82 4.27 -13.77
N ALA A 507 23.48 4.24 -13.76
CA ALA A 507 22.69 5.15 -14.58
C ALA A 507 23.04 6.60 -14.22
N ASP A 508 23.29 7.43 -15.24
CA ASP A 508 23.61 8.85 -15.04
C ASP A 508 22.41 9.61 -14.45
N LEU A 509 21.20 9.15 -14.80
CA LEU A 509 19.91 9.71 -14.39
C LEU A 509 18.96 8.61 -13.96
N VAL A 510 18.40 8.72 -12.76
CA VAL A 510 17.34 7.82 -12.25
C VAL A 510 16.06 8.61 -12.06
N VAL A 511 14.96 8.14 -12.65
CA VAL A 511 13.64 8.79 -12.59
C VAL A 511 12.61 7.83 -11.99
N GLY A 512 12.09 8.17 -10.81
CA GLY A 512 11.02 7.44 -10.15
C GLY A 512 9.65 8.01 -10.45
N PHE A 513 8.73 7.17 -10.94
CA PHE A 513 7.33 7.48 -11.25
C PHE A 513 6.41 6.84 -10.21
N ASP A 514 5.49 7.65 -9.68
CA ASP A 514 4.45 7.18 -8.77
C ASP A 514 3.09 7.82 -9.07
N THR A 515 2.04 7.12 -8.68
CA THR A 515 0.64 7.54 -8.82
C THR A 515 0.01 7.64 -7.44
N GLY A 516 -0.31 8.86 -7.02
CA GLY A 516 -1.15 9.11 -5.86
C GLY A 516 -2.62 9.14 -6.26
N THR A 517 -3.49 8.43 -5.54
CA THR A 517 -4.94 8.59 -5.68
C THR A 517 -5.47 9.51 -4.59
N ASP A 518 -6.37 10.42 -4.95
CA ASP A 518 -7.18 11.16 -3.98
C ASP A 518 -8.41 10.35 -3.51
N ARG A 519 -8.49 9.07 -3.91
CA ARG A 519 -9.59 8.13 -3.72
C ARG A 519 -10.87 8.48 -4.50
N SER A 520 -10.83 9.51 -5.34
CA SER A 520 -11.80 9.78 -6.40
C SER A 520 -11.33 9.14 -7.72
N LEU A 521 -12.06 9.38 -8.82
CA LEU A 521 -11.78 8.85 -10.18
C LEU A 521 -10.40 9.23 -10.74
N TYR A 522 -9.61 10.06 -10.05
CA TYR A 522 -8.38 10.64 -10.55
C TYR A 522 -7.13 10.21 -9.77
N TYR A 523 -6.07 9.98 -10.53
CA TYR A 523 -4.71 9.73 -10.05
C TYR A 523 -3.86 10.94 -10.38
N GLY A 524 -3.23 11.53 -9.37
CA GLY A 524 -2.13 12.47 -9.56
C GLY A 524 -0.84 11.71 -9.78
N THR A 525 -0.17 11.99 -10.88
CA THR A 525 1.14 11.41 -11.17
C THR A 525 2.26 12.32 -10.66
N SER A 526 3.38 11.72 -10.27
CA SER A 526 4.60 12.45 -9.93
C SER A 526 5.82 11.72 -10.45
N ALA A 527 6.82 12.48 -10.89
CA ALA A 527 8.14 11.97 -11.18
C ALA A 527 9.17 12.68 -10.31
N PHE A 528 10.17 11.95 -9.81
CA PHE A 528 11.31 12.51 -9.08
C PHE A 528 12.61 12.00 -9.70
N ALA A 529 13.56 12.90 -9.93
CA ALA A 529 14.80 12.60 -10.63
C ALA A 529 16.02 12.85 -9.76
N VAL A 530 16.97 11.93 -9.82
CA VAL A 530 18.27 12.02 -9.15
C VAL A 530 19.41 11.66 -10.10
N LEU A 531 20.57 12.24 -9.85
CA LEU A 531 21.82 11.90 -10.51
C LEU A 531 22.44 10.62 -9.93
N ALA A 532 23.46 10.08 -10.60
CA ALA A 532 24.23 8.92 -10.14
C ALA A 532 24.79 9.07 -8.70
N ASP A 533 25.16 10.28 -8.28
CA ASP A 533 25.63 10.57 -6.92
C ASP A 533 24.47 10.77 -5.91
N GLY A 534 23.22 10.50 -6.31
CA GLY A 534 22.02 10.71 -5.51
C GLY A 534 21.60 12.17 -5.34
N GLN A 535 22.26 13.12 -6.04
CA GLN A 535 21.84 14.52 -6.00
C GLN A 535 20.50 14.70 -6.70
N SER A 536 19.56 15.39 -6.04
CA SER A 536 18.25 15.72 -6.61
C SER A 536 18.39 16.64 -7.84
N LEU A 537 17.68 16.29 -8.92
CA LEU A 537 17.37 17.18 -10.04
C LEU A 537 15.98 17.83 -9.91
N GLY A 538 15.18 17.35 -8.96
CA GLY A 538 13.84 17.87 -8.69
C GLY A 538 12.73 16.90 -9.05
N TRP A 539 11.52 17.43 -9.16
CA TRP A 539 10.30 16.69 -9.44
C TRP A 539 9.49 17.33 -10.56
N GLU A 540 8.61 16.53 -11.14
CA GLU A 540 7.61 16.93 -12.13
C GLU A 540 6.24 16.36 -11.74
N LEU A 541 5.17 17.00 -12.19
CA LEU A 541 3.80 16.50 -12.08
C LEU A 541 3.28 16.24 -13.51
N PRO A 542 3.44 15.03 -14.04
CA PRO A 542 3.16 14.73 -15.45
C PRO A 542 1.73 15.08 -15.87
N SER A 543 0.73 14.66 -15.09
CA SER A 543 -0.70 14.85 -15.36
C SER A 543 -1.62 14.36 -14.23
N VAL A 544 -2.90 14.74 -14.28
CA VAL A 544 -4.00 14.07 -13.60
C VAL A 544 -4.67 13.11 -14.59
N GLN A 545 -4.90 11.85 -14.21
CA GLN A 545 -5.39 10.80 -15.11
C GLN A 545 -6.47 9.91 -14.46
N THR A 546 -7.26 9.19 -15.26
CA THR A 546 -8.44 8.41 -14.79
C THR A 546 -8.15 6.94 -14.44
N GLY A 547 -6.88 6.58 -14.22
CA GLY A 547 -6.48 5.21 -13.86
C GLY A 547 -5.02 5.11 -13.40
N GLU A 548 -4.60 3.91 -13.01
CA GLU A 548 -3.22 3.64 -12.53
C GLU A 548 -2.18 3.60 -13.67
N LYS A 549 -2.60 3.23 -14.90
CA LYS A 549 -1.74 3.23 -16.10
C LYS A 549 -1.43 4.66 -16.50
N PHE A 550 -0.15 5.01 -16.57
CA PHE A 550 0.32 6.29 -17.09
C PHE A 550 0.02 6.45 -18.57
N ASP A 551 -0.24 7.69 -18.97
CA ASP A 551 -0.19 8.12 -20.36
C ASP A 551 1.28 8.17 -20.84
N GLY A 552 1.60 7.40 -21.89
CA GLY A 552 2.96 7.29 -22.44
C GLY A 552 3.52 8.64 -22.90
N ALA A 553 2.67 9.50 -23.47
CA ALA A 553 3.07 10.84 -23.91
C ALA A 553 3.42 11.74 -22.71
N ALA A 554 2.71 11.58 -21.59
CA ALA A 554 2.98 12.31 -20.36
C ALA A 554 4.29 11.86 -19.70
N ILE A 555 4.62 10.57 -19.75
CA ILE A 555 5.92 10.05 -19.33
C ILE A 555 7.01 10.67 -20.21
N TRP A 556 6.88 10.59 -21.54
CA TRP A 556 7.90 11.09 -22.45
C TRP A 556 8.20 12.58 -22.24
N ARG A 557 7.16 13.43 -22.19
CA ARG A 557 7.31 14.86 -21.88
C ARG A 557 8.05 15.11 -20.56
N THR A 558 7.75 14.29 -19.55
CA THR A 558 8.40 14.39 -18.24
C THR A 558 9.88 14.02 -18.32
N VAL A 559 10.21 12.91 -18.99
CA VAL A 559 11.59 12.45 -19.17
C VAL A 559 12.40 13.46 -19.97
N VAL A 560 11.87 14.02 -21.06
CA VAL A 560 12.57 15.06 -21.84
C VAL A 560 12.93 16.27 -20.98
N ASN A 561 11.98 16.79 -20.20
CA ASN A 561 12.24 17.94 -19.33
C ASN A 561 13.35 17.64 -18.31
N LEU A 562 13.40 16.40 -17.79
CA LEU A 562 14.42 15.98 -16.84
C LEU A 562 15.79 15.76 -17.51
N ILE A 563 15.83 15.30 -18.76
CA ILE A 563 17.06 15.20 -19.56
C ILE A 563 17.62 16.59 -19.86
N LEU A 564 16.78 17.55 -20.24
CA LEU A 564 17.22 18.93 -20.46
C LEU A 564 17.82 19.54 -19.19
N ARG A 565 17.21 19.30 -18.01
CA ARG A 565 17.79 19.71 -16.72
C ARG A 565 19.11 19.01 -16.39
N PHE A 566 19.24 17.74 -16.78
CA PHE A 566 20.50 17.01 -16.64
C PHE A 566 21.58 17.66 -17.52
N GLU A 567 21.27 17.95 -18.78
CA GLU A 567 22.19 18.59 -19.74
C GLU A 567 22.62 19.98 -19.28
N GLU A 568 21.70 20.81 -18.80
CA GLU A 568 21.98 22.12 -18.21
C GLU A 568 22.94 22.04 -17.01
N LYS A 569 22.91 20.93 -16.26
CA LYS A 569 23.69 20.78 -15.03
C LYS A 569 25.01 20.05 -15.23
N CYS A 570 25.06 19.12 -16.17
CA CYS A 570 26.20 18.23 -16.39
C CYS A 570 26.94 18.52 -17.71
N ASP A 571 26.48 19.49 -18.50
CA ASP A 571 27.05 19.90 -19.79
C ASP A 571 27.23 18.73 -20.78
N ARG A 572 26.35 17.71 -20.69
CA ARG A 572 26.30 16.53 -21.55
C ARG A 572 24.95 15.83 -21.47
N SER A 573 24.60 15.03 -22.47
CA SER A 573 23.46 14.10 -22.38
C SER A 573 23.77 12.90 -21.46
N PRO A 574 22.76 12.29 -20.82
CA PRO A 574 22.95 11.08 -20.04
C PRO A 574 23.24 9.90 -20.98
N ARG A 575 24.17 9.02 -20.60
CA ARG A 575 24.49 7.80 -21.35
C ARG A 575 23.47 6.70 -21.07
N GLN A 576 22.96 6.66 -19.84
CA GLN A 576 22.01 5.67 -19.37
C GLN A 576 20.99 6.31 -18.41
N VAL A 577 19.72 5.95 -18.60
CA VAL A 577 18.59 6.37 -17.79
C VAL A 577 17.92 5.15 -17.17
N LEU A 578 17.70 5.17 -15.85
CA LEU A 578 16.90 4.17 -15.15
C LEU A 578 15.52 4.75 -14.82
N LEU A 579 14.47 4.15 -15.36
CA LEU A 579 13.08 4.51 -15.08
C LEU A 579 12.50 3.53 -14.05
N MET A 580 12.10 4.03 -12.89
CA MET A 580 11.51 3.22 -11.81
C MET A 580 10.03 3.50 -11.69
N ARG A 581 9.17 2.48 -11.73
CA ARG A 581 7.72 2.60 -11.54
C ARG A 581 7.31 2.05 -10.17
N GLY A 582 6.67 2.87 -9.33
CA GLY A 582 6.05 2.37 -8.10
C GLY A 582 4.87 1.44 -8.41
N GLY A 583 5.01 0.14 -8.16
CA GLY A 583 4.00 -0.87 -8.52
C GLY A 583 4.36 -1.65 -9.78
N LEU A 584 3.33 -2.11 -10.51
CA LEU A 584 3.51 -2.87 -11.75
C LEU A 584 3.65 -1.93 -12.94
N VAL A 585 4.61 -2.23 -13.81
CA VAL A 585 4.69 -1.60 -15.14
C VAL A 585 3.55 -2.13 -15.99
N GLN A 586 2.70 -1.23 -16.48
CA GLN A 586 1.55 -1.61 -17.32
C GLN A 586 2.00 -1.80 -18.78
N SER A 587 1.29 -2.63 -19.54
CA SER A 587 1.59 -2.85 -20.97
C SER A 587 1.62 -1.52 -21.74
N ASP A 588 2.65 -1.36 -22.57
CA ASP A 588 2.87 -0.22 -23.48
C ASP A 588 3.11 1.14 -22.79
N GLU A 589 3.14 1.18 -21.45
CA GLU A 589 3.23 2.41 -20.66
C GLU A 589 4.51 3.22 -20.94
N PHE A 590 5.63 2.53 -21.18
CA PHE A 590 6.95 3.15 -21.40
C PHE A 590 7.47 3.00 -22.83
N GLU A 591 6.74 2.34 -23.74
CA GLU A 591 7.25 2.00 -25.08
C GLU A 591 7.64 3.22 -25.91
N GLU A 592 6.82 4.28 -25.89
CA GLU A 592 7.12 5.55 -26.57
C GLU A 592 8.43 6.17 -26.05
N THR A 593 8.58 6.23 -24.72
CA THR A 593 9.77 6.79 -24.07
C THR A 593 11.01 5.95 -24.39
N ILE A 594 10.90 4.62 -24.34
CA ILE A 594 12.01 3.72 -24.69
C ILE A 594 12.43 3.93 -26.15
N GLY A 595 11.46 4.04 -27.07
CA GLY A 595 11.70 4.28 -28.48
C GLY A 595 12.46 5.59 -28.73
N HIS A 596 12.03 6.68 -28.09
CA HIS A 596 12.70 7.98 -28.23
C HIS A 596 14.10 8.02 -27.62
N LEU A 597 14.31 7.44 -26.43
CA LEU A 597 15.63 7.37 -25.80
C LEU A 597 16.60 6.54 -26.64
N THR A 598 16.15 5.39 -27.15
CA THR A 598 16.97 4.53 -28.01
C THR A 598 17.35 5.25 -29.31
N ALA A 599 16.43 6.00 -29.91
CA ALA A 599 16.71 6.81 -31.11
C ALA A 599 17.72 7.94 -30.85
N ALA A 600 17.81 8.42 -29.61
CA ALA A 600 18.79 9.40 -29.16
C ALA A 600 20.11 8.76 -28.67
N GLU A 601 20.29 7.45 -28.86
CA GLU A 601 21.46 6.68 -28.40
C GLU A 601 21.66 6.71 -26.88
N ILE A 602 20.56 6.86 -26.13
CA ILE A 602 20.53 6.80 -24.66
C ILE A 602 20.07 5.41 -24.22
N ALA A 603 20.90 4.71 -23.45
CA ALA A 603 20.51 3.41 -22.88
C ALA A 603 19.40 3.59 -21.83
N VAL A 604 18.43 2.68 -21.80
CA VAL A 604 17.28 2.76 -20.89
C VAL A 604 16.95 1.42 -20.26
N ASP A 605 16.78 1.43 -18.94
CA ASP A 605 16.23 0.32 -18.16
C ASP A 605 14.91 0.75 -17.50
N VAL A 606 13.94 -0.16 -17.44
CA VAL A 606 12.64 0.06 -16.76
C VAL A 606 12.46 -0.97 -15.65
N LEU A 607 12.22 -0.50 -14.43
CA LEU A 607 12.09 -1.34 -13.24
C LEU A 607 10.78 -1.06 -12.51
N GLY A 608 9.91 -2.06 -12.39
CA GLY A 608 8.74 -2.03 -11.51
C GLY A 608 9.12 -2.37 -10.07
N VAL A 609 8.84 -1.48 -9.12
CA VAL A 609 9.19 -1.62 -7.70
C VAL A 609 7.94 -1.86 -6.87
N ARG A 610 7.80 -3.10 -6.37
CA ARG A 610 6.64 -3.52 -5.56
C ARG A 610 7.01 -3.59 -4.09
N LYS A 611 6.25 -2.87 -3.25
CA LYS A 611 6.41 -2.87 -1.79
C LYS A 611 5.54 -3.92 -1.08
N SER A 612 4.60 -4.53 -1.80
CA SER A 612 3.63 -5.50 -1.29
C SER A 612 3.43 -6.65 -2.28
N GLY A 613 2.88 -7.76 -1.80
CA GLY A 613 2.76 -9.00 -2.56
C GLY A 613 4.11 -9.71 -2.78
N THR A 614 5.09 -9.37 -1.96
CA THR A 614 6.40 -10.04 -1.87
C THR A 614 6.47 -10.72 -0.52
N GLY A 615 6.71 -12.04 -0.51
CA GLY A 615 6.78 -12.85 0.71
C GLY A 615 7.83 -12.40 1.72
N ARG A 616 8.14 -13.27 2.69
CA ARG A 616 9.15 -13.02 3.71
C ARG A 616 10.49 -13.59 3.27
N LEU A 617 11.57 -12.86 3.57
CA LEU A 617 12.94 -13.27 3.31
C LEU A 617 13.73 -13.31 4.61
N GLY A 618 14.41 -14.43 4.86
CA GLY A 618 15.19 -14.62 6.08
C GLY A 618 16.41 -15.51 5.90
N ILE A 619 17.02 -15.85 7.02
CA ILE A 619 18.09 -16.85 7.15
C ILE A 619 17.76 -17.83 8.28
N LEU A 620 18.28 -19.05 8.18
CA LEU A 620 18.28 -20.01 9.29
C LEU A 620 19.64 -19.94 10.01
N ALA A 621 19.65 -19.41 11.23
CA ALA A 621 20.86 -19.29 12.04
C ALA A 621 20.67 -19.98 13.39
N ASN A 622 21.51 -20.98 13.70
CA ASN A 622 21.46 -21.76 14.95
C ASN A 622 20.07 -22.38 15.22
N GLY A 623 19.41 -22.90 14.17
CA GLY A 623 18.07 -23.51 14.28
C GLY A 623 16.92 -22.52 14.44
N VAL A 624 17.17 -21.21 14.39
CA VAL A 624 16.17 -20.15 14.53
C VAL A 624 16.13 -19.30 13.27
N TYR A 625 14.94 -18.99 12.78
CA TYR A 625 14.80 -18.10 11.63
C TYR A 625 14.93 -16.63 12.05
N LYS A 626 15.71 -15.87 11.28
CA LYS A 626 15.93 -14.44 11.49
C LYS A 626 15.71 -13.69 10.18
N ASP A 627 15.33 -12.43 10.28
CA ASP A 627 15.24 -11.55 9.11
C ASP A 627 16.58 -11.55 8.36
N ALA A 628 16.50 -11.47 7.03
CA ALA A 628 17.69 -11.47 6.20
C ALA A 628 18.53 -10.20 6.46
N PRO A 629 19.85 -10.24 6.25
CA PRO A 629 20.65 -9.01 6.23
C PRO A 629 20.13 -8.01 5.17
N LEU A 630 20.22 -6.72 5.48
CA LEU A 630 19.92 -5.64 4.51
C LEU A 630 20.69 -5.85 3.20
N GLY A 631 20.01 -5.74 2.06
CA GLY A 631 20.59 -5.95 0.75
C GLY A 631 20.62 -7.42 0.30
N SER A 632 20.16 -8.37 1.12
CA SER A 632 20.00 -9.76 0.68
C SER A 632 19.01 -9.84 -0.47
N THR A 633 19.44 -10.39 -1.60
CA THR A 633 18.71 -10.37 -2.87
C THR A 633 18.66 -11.75 -3.51
N VAL A 634 17.46 -12.19 -3.91
CA VAL A 634 17.22 -13.41 -4.69
C VAL A 634 16.87 -13.01 -6.11
N PHE A 635 17.62 -13.50 -7.08
CA PHE A 635 17.39 -13.23 -8.51
C PHE A 635 16.55 -14.32 -9.17
N SER A 636 15.81 -13.92 -10.19
CA SER A 636 15.12 -14.76 -11.19
C SER A 636 15.34 -14.13 -12.57
N GLU A 637 14.94 -14.80 -13.66
CA GLU A 637 15.27 -14.35 -15.04
C GLU A 637 14.97 -12.87 -15.35
N LYS A 638 13.86 -12.33 -14.83
CA LYS A 638 13.43 -10.92 -15.09
C LYS A 638 12.97 -10.18 -13.85
N SER A 639 13.25 -10.71 -12.66
CA SER A 639 12.83 -10.08 -11.41
C SER A 639 13.77 -10.44 -10.27
N PHE A 640 13.73 -9.67 -9.19
CA PHE A 640 14.48 -9.99 -7.99
C PHE A 640 13.69 -9.56 -6.75
N LEU A 641 13.99 -10.21 -5.62
CA LEU A 641 13.45 -9.88 -4.31
C LEU A 641 14.60 -9.43 -3.41
N THR A 642 14.54 -8.20 -2.91
CA THR A 642 15.56 -7.64 -2.01
C THR A 642 14.97 -7.33 -0.64
N PHE A 643 15.71 -7.66 0.42
CA PHE A 643 15.35 -7.29 1.79
C PHE A 643 15.89 -5.90 2.14
N GLU A 644 15.00 -4.95 2.38
CA GLU A 644 15.34 -3.54 2.67
C GLU A 644 15.24 -3.16 4.17
N GLY A 645 14.69 -4.04 5.02
CA GLY A 645 14.47 -3.79 6.45
C GLY A 645 13.47 -2.65 6.73
N PHE A 646 12.58 -2.85 7.71
CA PHE A 646 11.62 -1.82 8.13
C PHE A 646 11.67 -1.61 9.65
#